data_AF-A0AAW1DTN2-F1
#
_entry.id   AF-A0AAW1DTN2-F1
#
_cell.length_a   1.000
_cell.length_b   1.000
_cell.length_c   1.000
_cell.angle_alpha   90.00
_cell.angle_beta   90.00
_cell.angle_gamma   90.00
#
_symmetry.space_group_name_H-M   'P 1'
#
loop_
_entity.id
_entity.type
_entity.pdbx_description
1 polymer ?
#
loop_
_entity_poly.entity_id
_entity_poly.type
_entity_poly.pdbx_seq_one_letter_code
_entity_poly.pdbx_strand_id
1 'polypeptide(L)'
;MADHLPPVLLEACVVLGASSDKLTEVYQAINSNGSIEHLLLEPEVLYVLAPPFVSRPPAESEAARSHGKRRRSFLPKKREHPPPAAATSIQADGSEDVSVPKDIDLMALPQLCFPGGLQVTNEEKDEQFHFLVFTDVFGNKTHGVVMQCYRPILEGTSVCKSAAGSFKFSKLFSAYGFCVISKYPYFTALKDCLSCLLIQLRSCRLSDMEERVKEFAAKLALVPIPPPGQLHLMFTLCPLTIVLPSREDKDHPAVDLDLQLPFFCFRPKQLLQVLSCLLQEQRVVLFSADWARLTLVAESFLLFLQPLSWQQPYVPVLARGMLDFLMAPTAFLMGCHLSHFEEVATETDDLVLINIDNGSVSTSCSETLDLPEIPPAAADCFTQRCQTLQIHFDLYQCHHASCTDISEQRAQRRAWQHKLNLDIQRITLELIINIFRDVSSHLNYEHRVFNSEEFLKTREPSEQLFYKQVLGTHIFHFFLKDRLNRKMDNFARMELSTRSEMQRMKAMVEVPRRPTMQEIQARRKSSATGSKMSKRLGMSLPNLGDDQTISFQRNSMLPRIVMSDPAARTPPKAPQVFKLPDFPASLSFHSVQNYYSELIQLLGKAIFSVQKENSTLLARFYYLRGFINTLCWRRLDALGDFQNLYKTDTAIFPTQLVTWLVDSLHQDERRQADTRPELKRLILKVKTENEKLSVQPDDHVKKFELPRKRLHQEEFVRCVQECGIVKDVATIHRLFDALTNGQPKQVDPELFRVFYTFWKETEAEAQDFNLPSEVIDHLDHSECVYKLSSCVKTSLGVGKIAMTQKRLILLTVGRQGFLEITKFRDIQEVKIASASFLLVRIPSLHIKTSGRVEVFEANLKTETELWNLVVKEMWAGRKMADQHKDPQYMTEALTNVLLMDAVMGCLQTQRSIIAASKLAYFDKIKHEVPMMVPKTTSETLKHKINPSLDLAEPQTVHVLLYTPGQLTSNGSKRETNPKLWVALSGGKVVVFDAASWSMQQDCIQVGASQLNCMLGLVQEQVWIGSQDSVIYIIDTHSMSCNKQLTEHRHEVTGLTVDPRDPHNSQQTYSCSCDGTILQWDTASLKVKRPLHLDCDRLSSIQIYDGTVWCCCGDCIVELKQSGTPQRRIALPDDVRSIPTSFSSFIFIPERGQLWTGCADSGELCLWHTNNHRHPSKRISLPGSSGVTCMIRVKDQIWVGCRGQSGIGGQCDGQVLVMDGESHTVAKELQAHSDSIQTLCSAEDRYVLSGSARRDGKIAIWKVE
;
A
#
# COMPACT_ATOMS: atom_id res chain seq x y z
N MET A 1 3.85 -1.27 33.52
CA MET A 1 5.25 -1.14 33.08
C MET A 1 5.55 -2.10 31.93
N ALA A 2 5.19 -3.39 32.02
CA ALA A 2 5.42 -4.36 30.94
C ALA A 2 4.67 -4.03 29.62
N ASP A 3 3.43 -3.54 29.69
CA ASP A 3 2.55 -3.35 28.51
C ASP A 3 3.04 -2.31 27.46
N HIS A 4 4.13 -1.57 27.70
CA HIS A 4 4.59 -0.49 26.82
C HIS A 4 6.05 -0.62 26.32
N LEU A 5 6.79 -1.64 26.78
CA LEU A 5 8.14 -1.92 26.28
C LEU A 5 8.05 -2.78 25.01
N PRO A 6 8.88 -2.53 23.98
CA PRO A 6 8.98 -3.43 22.84
C PRO A 6 9.29 -4.85 23.30
N PRO A 7 8.74 -5.86 22.61
CA PRO A 7 8.96 -7.24 22.97
C PRO A 7 10.45 -7.59 22.85
N VAL A 8 10.93 -8.37 23.82
CA VAL A 8 12.20 -9.12 23.73
C VAL A 8 11.90 -10.52 23.19
N LEU A 9 12.93 -11.35 23.00
CA LEU A 9 12.74 -12.70 22.47
C LEU A 9 11.85 -13.58 23.35
N LEU A 10 11.92 -13.42 24.68
CA LEU A 10 11.19 -14.22 25.66
C LEU A 10 10.08 -13.44 26.36
N GLU A 11 8.84 -13.93 26.24
CA GLU A 11 7.70 -13.49 27.08
C GLU A 11 7.60 -14.34 28.34
N ALA A 12 7.69 -15.67 28.20
CA ALA A 12 7.72 -16.62 29.32
C ALA A 12 8.38 -17.94 28.93
N CYS A 13 9.00 -18.61 29.90
CA CYS A 13 9.46 -19.99 29.82
C CYS A 13 8.70 -20.81 30.87
N VAL A 14 7.94 -21.80 30.45
CA VAL A 14 7.09 -22.61 31.32
C VAL A 14 7.62 -24.04 31.37
N VAL A 15 7.76 -24.58 32.58
CA VAL A 15 8.16 -25.98 32.81
C VAL A 15 6.98 -26.78 33.27
N LEU A 16 6.73 -27.91 32.61
CA LEU A 16 5.55 -28.74 32.78
C LEU A 16 5.94 -30.20 33.02
N GLY A 17 5.14 -30.92 33.79
CA GLY A 17 5.37 -32.32 34.11
C GLY A 17 4.35 -32.85 35.09
N ALA A 18 4.58 -34.06 35.60
CA ALA A 18 3.81 -34.60 36.72
C ALA A 18 4.40 -34.12 38.06
N SER A 19 3.54 -33.93 39.07
CA SER A 19 4.00 -33.57 40.43
C SER A 19 4.83 -34.68 41.07
N SER A 20 5.76 -34.31 41.96
CA SER A 20 6.62 -35.27 42.65
C SER A 20 5.81 -36.30 43.43
N ASP A 21 4.68 -35.90 44.02
CA ASP A 21 3.80 -36.78 44.78
C ASP A 21 3.14 -37.83 43.87
N LYS A 22 2.56 -37.41 42.74
CA LYS A 22 1.97 -38.31 41.73
C LYS A 22 2.99 -39.28 41.15
N LEU A 23 4.21 -38.82 40.87
CA LEU A 23 5.29 -39.68 40.37
C LEU A 23 5.73 -40.72 41.41
N THR A 24 5.75 -40.34 42.69
CA THR A 24 6.09 -41.25 43.79
C THR A 24 5.00 -42.30 44.01
N GLU A 25 3.73 -41.91 43.95
CA GLU A 25 2.57 -42.82 44.03
C GLU A 25 2.59 -43.85 42.89
N VAL A 26 2.83 -43.39 41.65
CA VAL A 26 2.93 -44.27 40.48
C VAL A 26 4.10 -45.24 40.60
N TYR A 27 5.26 -44.74 41.05
CA TYR A 27 6.43 -45.58 41.28
C TYR A 27 6.18 -46.66 42.34
N GLN A 28 5.45 -46.32 43.42
CA GLN A 28 5.07 -47.27 44.47
C GLN A 28 4.02 -48.29 43.99
N ALA A 29 3.03 -47.86 43.20
CA ALA A 29 1.96 -48.70 42.66
C ALA A 29 2.45 -49.71 41.61
N ILE A 30 3.41 -49.33 40.77
CA ILE A 30 3.99 -50.23 39.76
C ILE A 30 4.84 -51.33 40.42
N ASN A 31 5.57 -50.98 41.50
CA ASN A 31 6.35 -51.95 42.27
C ASN A 31 5.48 -52.98 43.03
N SER A 32 4.20 -52.69 43.27
CA SER A 32 3.28 -53.62 43.95
C SER A 32 2.45 -54.49 43.00
N ASN A 33 2.06 -54.00 41.82
CA ASN A 33 1.08 -54.69 40.93
C ASN A 33 1.61 -55.18 39.57
N GLY A 34 2.87 -54.89 39.20
CA GLY A 34 3.56 -55.55 38.07
C GLY A 34 3.05 -55.27 36.64
N SER A 35 2.04 -54.42 36.45
CA SER A 35 1.52 -54.03 35.14
C SER A 35 1.77 -52.54 34.85
N ILE A 36 2.37 -52.24 33.71
CA ILE A 36 2.62 -50.88 33.17
C ILE A 36 1.91 -50.79 31.81
N GLU A 37 0.59 -50.93 31.78
CA GLU A 37 -0.17 -50.52 30.58
C GLU A 37 -0.53 -49.03 30.71
N HIS A 38 0.22 -48.20 29.97
CA HIS A 38 -0.06 -46.79 29.65
C HIS A 38 -0.71 -45.95 30.76
N LEU A 39 0.01 -45.73 31.87
CA LEU A 39 -0.38 -44.75 32.89
C LEU A 39 -0.22 -43.33 32.33
N LEU A 40 -1.31 -42.77 31.81
CA LEU A 40 -1.44 -41.38 31.44
C LEU A 40 -1.64 -40.55 32.72
N LEU A 41 -0.74 -39.59 32.95
CA LEU A 41 -0.85 -38.63 34.03
C LEU A 41 -1.37 -37.30 33.47
N GLU A 42 -2.08 -36.55 34.32
CA GLU A 42 -2.43 -35.17 34.02
C GLU A 42 -1.16 -34.30 34.15
N PRO A 43 -0.73 -33.61 33.07
CA PRO A 43 0.37 -32.68 33.15
C PRO A 43 -0.03 -31.43 33.92
N GLU A 44 0.90 -30.90 34.73
CA GLU A 44 0.73 -29.69 35.52
C GLU A 44 1.86 -28.70 35.21
N VAL A 45 1.61 -27.41 35.46
CA VAL A 45 2.67 -26.39 35.43
C VAL A 45 3.49 -26.52 36.71
N LEU A 46 4.77 -26.88 36.58
CA LEU A 46 5.67 -27.01 37.73
C LEU A 46 6.14 -25.63 38.21
N TYR A 47 6.58 -24.78 37.29
CA TYR A 47 6.94 -23.39 37.57
C TYR A 47 6.99 -22.56 36.28
N VAL A 48 6.86 -21.23 36.43
CA VAL A 48 6.86 -20.24 35.33
C VAL A 48 8.00 -19.25 35.54
N LEU A 49 8.79 -19.04 34.49
CA LEU A 49 9.90 -18.09 34.45
C LEU A 49 9.58 -16.99 33.46
N ALA A 50 9.32 -15.78 33.94
CA ALA A 50 9.03 -14.62 33.10
C ALA A 50 9.94 -13.43 33.48
N PRO A 51 10.32 -12.57 32.51
CA PRO A 51 11.03 -11.33 32.82
C PRO A 51 10.21 -10.43 33.78
N PRO A 52 10.86 -9.62 34.63
CA PRO A 52 12.30 -9.40 34.73
C PRO A 52 13.01 -10.42 35.66
N PHE A 53 14.16 -10.94 35.22
CA PHE A 53 14.98 -11.87 35.99
C PHE A 53 15.98 -11.20 36.95
N VAL A 54 16.04 -9.86 36.93
CA VAL A 54 16.97 -9.06 37.72
C VAL A 54 16.18 -8.00 38.46
N SER A 55 16.15 -8.10 39.79
CA SER A 55 15.54 -7.11 40.69
C SER A 55 16.52 -5.97 41.01
N ARG A 56 15.98 -4.75 41.13
CA ARG A 56 16.76 -3.54 41.47
C ARG A 56 17.14 -3.50 42.95
N PRO A 57 18.23 -2.82 43.33
CA PRO A 57 18.46 -2.44 44.71
C PRO A 57 17.40 -1.42 45.18
N PRO A 58 16.97 -1.47 46.46
CA PRO A 58 15.80 -0.73 46.97
C PRO A 58 15.93 0.81 47.03
N ALA A 59 17.10 1.39 46.72
CA ALA A 59 17.38 2.81 46.96
C ALA A 59 16.66 3.82 46.02
N GLU A 60 16.00 3.37 44.94
CA GLU A 60 15.32 4.27 43.98
C GLU A 60 13.81 4.00 43.84
N SER A 61 13.23 3.12 44.66
CA SER A 61 11.86 2.64 44.48
C SER A 61 10.75 3.52 45.10
N GLU A 62 11.09 4.62 45.77
CA GLU A 62 10.11 5.43 46.52
C GLU A 62 9.30 6.42 45.67
N ALA A 63 9.66 6.68 44.41
CA ALA A 63 8.97 7.71 43.60
C ALA A 63 7.76 7.21 42.77
N ALA A 64 7.44 5.91 42.77
CA ALA A 64 6.46 5.31 41.85
C ALA A 64 5.25 4.64 42.52
N ARG A 65 4.97 4.90 43.81
CA ARG A 65 3.72 4.46 44.46
C ARG A 65 2.73 5.61 44.58
N SER A 66 2.05 5.94 43.49
CA SER A 66 0.74 6.58 43.57
C SER A 66 -0.20 6.02 42.50
N HIS A 67 -1.39 5.61 42.96
CA HIS A 67 -2.57 5.18 42.21
C HIS A 67 -2.51 3.85 41.43
N GLY A 68 -2.68 2.75 42.16
CA GLY A 68 -3.15 1.47 41.62
C GLY A 68 -4.01 0.74 42.66
N LYS A 69 -5.31 0.57 42.39
CA LYS A 69 -6.27 -0.12 43.25
C LYS A 69 -5.76 -1.51 43.64
N ARG A 70 -5.73 -1.82 44.96
CA ARG A 70 -5.62 -3.18 45.49
C ARG A 70 -6.65 -4.09 44.79
N ARG A 71 -6.20 -5.03 43.96
CA ARG A 71 -7.04 -6.12 43.44
C ARG A 71 -6.78 -7.38 44.25
N ARG A 72 -7.87 -7.97 44.72
CA ARG A 72 -7.96 -9.20 45.51
C ARG A 72 -7.55 -10.41 44.65
N SER A 73 -6.80 -11.33 45.23
CA SER A 73 -6.51 -12.64 44.67
C SER A 73 -7.77 -13.51 44.69
N PHE A 74 -8.04 -14.19 43.58
CA PHE A 74 -9.02 -15.28 43.48
C PHE A 74 -8.25 -16.60 43.46
N LEU A 75 -8.41 -17.40 44.51
CA LEU A 75 -8.16 -18.84 44.48
C LEU A 75 -9.45 -19.52 43.99
N PRO A 76 -9.41 -20.46 43.02
CA PRO A 76 -10.54 -21.37 42.83
C PRO A 76 -10.49 -22.43 43.94
N LYS A 77 -11.32 -22.24 44.98
CA LYS A 77 -11.64 -23.32 45.92
C LYS A 77 -12.59 -24.31 45.25
N LYS A 78 -12.19 -25.58 45.23
CA LYS A 78 -13.07 -26.75 44.99
C LYS A 78 -14.24 -26.70 45.99
N ARG A 79 -15.47 -26.84 45.49
CA ARG A 79 -16.70 -26.86 46.31
C ARG A 79 -16.80 -28.15 47.11
N GLU A 80 -16.73 -28.07 48.44
CA GLU A 80 -17.36 -29.04 49.36
C GLU A 80 -17.96 -28.30 50.58
N HIS A 81 -19.05 -28.86 51.14
CA HIS A 81 -19.94 -28.28 52.16
C HIS A 81 -19.30 -28.10 53.58
N PRO A 82 -19.87 -27.25 54.48
CA PRO A 82 -19.25 -26.86 55.77
C PRO A 82 -19.71 -27.73 56.97
N PRO A 83 -18.94 -27.78 58.10
CA PRO A 83 -19.30 -27.01 59.31
C PRO A 83 -18.05 -26.56 60.17
N PRO A 84 -18.12 -26.16 61.47
CA PRO A 84 -17.79 -24.79 61.88
C PRO A 84 -16.53 -24.63 62.76
N ALA A 85 -15.97 -23.41 62.67
CA ALA A 85 -15.17 -22.63 63.63
C ALA A 85 -14.41 -23.33 64.79
N ALA A 86 -13.07 -23.23 64.77
CA ALA A 86 -12.30 -22.52 65.82
C ALA A 86 -10.78 -22.48 65.51
N ALA A 87 -10.20 -21.30 65.78
CA ALA A 87 -8.85 -21.05 66.30
C ALA A 87 -7.59 -21.10 65.41
N THR A 88 -6.91 -19.95 65.48
CA THR A 88 -5.46 -19.68 65.58
C THR A 88 -4.57 -19.72 64.34
N SER A 89 -4.07 -18.51 64.07
CA SER A 89 -2.99 -18.08 63.19
C SER A 89 -1.62 -18.69 63.55
N ILE A 90 -0.89 -19.16 62.53
CA ILE A 90 0.57 -19.15 62.49
C ILE A 90 0.97 -18.64 61.10
N GLN A 91 1.67 -17.49 61.08
CA GLN A 91 2.32 -16.91 59.91
C GLN A 91 3.53 -17.77 59.53
N ALA A 92 3.61 -18.17 58.26
CA ALA A 92 4.85 -18.59 57.62
C ALA A 92 5.12 -17.65 56.43
N ASP A 93 6.38 -17.27 56.32
CA ASP A 93 6.99 -16.22 55.50
C ASP A 93 6.63 -16.29 54.01
N GLY A 94 6.51 -15.12 53.39
CA GLY A 94 6.10 -14.95 52.00
C GLY A 94 7.24 -15.12 50.99
N SER A 95 7.02 -15.93 49.96
CA SER A 95 7.73 -15.81 48.69
C SER A 95 7.05 -14.73 47.84
N GLU A 96 7.82 -13.79 47.30
CA GLU A 96 7.32 -12.80 46.34
C GLU A 96 6.71 -13.50 45.11
N ASP A 97 5.40 -13.33 44.91
CA ASP A 97 4.64 -13.92 43.79
C ASP A 97 5.13 -13.37 42.43
N VAL A 98 5.59 -14.28 41.57
CA VAL A 98 5.95 -14.00 40.17
C VAL A 98 4.69 -13.60 39.39
N SER A 99 4.64 -12.37 38.89
CA SER A 99 3.52 -11.89 38.08
C SER A 99 3.55 -12.53 36.69
N VAL A 100 2.71 -13.55 36.48
CA VAL A 100 2.46 -14.16 35.16
C VAL A 100 1.92 -13.10 34.17
N PRO A 101 2.41 -13.02 32.93
CA PRO A 101 1.84 -12.14 31.90
C PRO A 101 0.33 -12.38 31.74
N LYS A 102 -0.47 -11.30 31.67
CA LYS A 102 -1.94 -11.36 31.68
C LYS A 102 -2.57 -12.11 30.51
N ASP A 103 -1.82 -12.32 29.43
CA ASP A 103 -2.30 -12.84 28.15
C ASP A 103 -1.99 -14.33 27.94
N ILE A 104 -1.37 -15.00 28.93
CA ILE A 104 -1.02 -16.43 28.84
C ILE A 104 -2.01 -17.25 29.68
N ASP A 105 -2.83 -18.07 29.02
CA ASP A 105 -3.71 -19.01 29.71
C ASP A 105 -2.91 -20.24 30.18
N LEU A 106 -2.52 -20.22 31.45
CA LEU A 106 -1.81 -21.33 32.09
C LEU A 106 -2.67 -22.59 32.31
N MET A 107 -3.99 -22.52 32.13
CA MET A 107 -4.88 -23.66 32.35
C MET A 107 -4.89 -24.61 31.15
N ALA A 108 -4.90 -24.07 29.92
CA ALA A 108 -4.87 -24.85 28.69
C ALA A 108 -3.45 -25.35 28.33
N LEU A 109 -2.42 -24.63 28.78
CA LEU A 109 -1.03 -24.85 28.39
C LEU A 109 -0.49 -26.27 28.67
N PRO A 110 -0.76 -26.93 29.82
CA PRO A 110 -0.33 -28.31 30.07
C PRO A 110 -0.85 -29.31 29.04
N GLN A 111 -2.12 -29.20 28.66
CA GLN A 111 -2.72 -30.08 27.66
C GLN A 111 -2.14 -29.82 26.26
N LEU A 112 -1.83 -28.57 25.91
CA LEU A 112 -1.21 -28.23 24.62
C LEU A 112 0.28 -28.60 24.56
N CYS A 113 0.99 -28.59 25.69
CA CYS A 113 2.37 -29.05 25.77
C CYS A 113 2.47 -30.59 25.77
N PHE A 114 1.41 -31.29 26.14
CA PHE A 114 1.29 -32.76 26.06
C PHE A 114 -0.02 -33.15 25.39
N PRO A 115 -0.19 -32.89 24.08
CA PRO A 115 -1.49 -33.06 23.41
C PRO A 115 -1.95 -34.52 23.33
N GLY A 116 -1.02 -35.48 23.38
CA GLY A 116 -1.28 -36.92 23.53
C GLY A 116 -1.33 -37.42 24.98
N GLY A 117 -1.30 -36.52 25.97
CA GLY A 117 -1.18 -36.81 27.40
C GLY A 117 0.26 -37.09 27.87
N LEU A 118 0.51 -36.96 29.17
CA LEU A 118 1.82 -37.23 29.78
C LEU A 118 1.95 -38.72 30.08
N GLN A 119 2.97 -39.37 29.52
CA GLN A 119 3.20 -40.81 29.68
C GLN A 119 4.40 -41.11 30.58
N VAL A 120 4.25 -42.08 31.47
CA VAL A 120 5.37 -42.73 32.18
C VAL A 120 5.77 -43.99 31.43
N THR A 121 7.08 -44.19 31.26
CA THR A 121 7.64 -45.24 30.40
C THR A 121 8.76 -45.99 31.12
N ASN A 122 9.04 -47.22 30.70
CA ASN A 122 10.14 -48.06 31.22
C ASN A 122 11.43 -47.92 30.40
N GLU A 123 11.38 -47.22 29.27
CA GLU A 123 12.49 -46.95 28.37
C GLU A 123 12.62 -45.44 28.14
N GLU A 124 13.84 -44.97 27.95
CA GLU A 124 14.09 -43.57 27.58
C GLU A 124 13.62 -43.36 26.14
N LYS A 125 12.71 -42.41 25.94
CA LYS A 125 12.22 -42.01 24.62
C LYS A 125 13.01 -40.80 24.11
N ASP A 126 13.13 -40.71 22.78
CA ASP A 126 13.71 -39.55 22.11
C ASP A 126 12.95 -38.26 22.43
N GLU A 127 13.67 -37.14 22.46
CA GLU A 127 13.10 -35.81 22.58
C GLU A 127 12.16 -35.48 21.43
N GLN A 128 11.08 -34.78 21.75
CA GLN A 128 10.08 -34.33 20.78
C GLN A 128 9.95 -32.81 20.83
N PHE A 129 9.79 -32.21 19.65
CA PHE A 129 9.54 -30.78 19.53
C PHE A 129 8.23 -30.57 18.79
N HIS A 130 7.43 -29.63 19.27
CA HIS A 130 6.27 -29.14 18.54
C HIS A 130 6.08 -27.64 18.81
N PHE A 131 5.19 -27.03 18.05
CA PHE A 131 5.01 -25.59 18.02
C PHE A 131 3.56 -25.24 18.32
N LEU A 132 3.36 -24.16 19.07
CA LEU A 132 2.05 -23.69 19.51
C LEU A 132 1.83 -22.26 19.03
N VAL A 133 0.56 -21.93 18.80
CA VAL A 133 0.12 -20.55 18.56
C VAL A 133 -1.09 -20.29 19.44
N PHE A 134 -0.99 -19.24 20.26
CA PHE A 134 -2.05 -18.75 21.12
C PHE A 134 -2.68 -17.52 20.46
N THR A 135 -3.99 -17.53 20.30
CA THR A 135 -4.74 -16.42 19.71
C THR A 135 -5.60 -15.77 20.79
N ASP A 136 -5.43 -14.46 21.00
CA ASP A 136 -6.25 -13.70 21.96
C ASP A 136 -7.61 -13.30 21.37
N VAL A 137 -8.47 -12.70 22.20
CA VAL A 137 -9.82 -12.25 21.80
C VAL A 137 -9.82 -11.16 20.73
N PHE A 138 -8.68 -10.51 20.48
CA PHE A 138 -8.50 -9.48 19.45
C PHE A 138 -7.84 -10.04 18.19
N GLY A 139 -7.56 -11.35 18.13
CA GLY A 139 -6.89 -12.00 17.01
C GLY A 139 -5.36 -11.84 17.02
N ASN A 140 -4.77 -11.28 18.08
CA ASN A 140 -3.31 -11.22 18.19
C ASN A 140 -2.76 -12.61 18.47
N LYS A 141 -1.64 -12.93 17.84
CA LYS A 141 -0.97 -14.22 17.98
C LYS A 141 0.27 -14.11 18.86
N THR A 142 0.46 -15.11 19.71
CA THR A 142 1.68 -15.36 20.49
C THR A 142 2.15 -16.78 20.20
N HIS A 143 3.45 -16.99 20.09
CA HIS A 143 4.02 -18.21 19.51
C HIS A 143 4.82 -18.96 20.57
N GLY A 144 4.65 -20.28 20.65
CA GLY A 144 5.31 -21.16 21.60
C GLY A 144 6.12 -22.24 20.88
N VAL A 145 7.27 -22.60 21.45
CA VAL A 145 8.03 -23.80 21.06
C VAL A 145 8.17 -24.69 22.27
N VAL A 146 7.75 -25.95 22.11
CA VAL A 146 7.76 -26.94 23.19
C VAL A 146 8.81 -27.99 22.89
N MET A 147 9.62 -28.30 23.90
CA MET A 147 10.50 -29.47 23.92
C MET A 147 10.03 -30.42 25.01
N GLN A 148 9.75 -31.67 24.64
CA GLN A 148 9.50 -32.76 25.58
C GLN A 148 10.76 -33.62 25.70
N CYS A 149 11.22 -33.86 26.92
CA CYS A 149 12.32 -34.78 27.18
C CYS A 149 11.97 -35.75 28.32
N TYR A 150 12.45 -36.98 28.24
CA TYR A 150 12.20 -38.01 29.23
C TYR A 150 13.35 -38.07 30.25
N ARG A 151 13.01 -38.17 31.53
CA ARG A 151 13.98 -38.23 32.63
C ARG A 151 13.63 -39.30 33.66
N PRO A 152 14.62 -39.90 34.32
CA PRO A 152 14.38 -40.91 35.35
C PRO A 152 13.70 -40.30 36.58
N ILE A 153 12.72 -41.00 37.15
CA ILE A 153 11.92 -40.51 38.31
C ILE A 153 12.72 -40.51 39.63
N LEU A 154 13.75 -41.37 39.76
CA LEU A 154 14.60 -41.46 40.96
C LEU A 154 16.08 -41.43 40.58
N GLU A 155 16.71 -40.28 40.76
CA GLU A 155 18.17 -40.15 40.83
C GLU A 155 18.61 -40.09 42.30
N GLY A 156 18.96 -41.25 42.87
CA GLY A 156 19.71 -41.31 44.13
C GLY A 156 18.94 -41.88 45.32
N THR A 157 19.06 -43.18 45.52
CA THR A 157 19.18 -43.75 46.86
C THR A 157 20.14 -44.93 46.77
N SER A 158 21.23 -44.86 47.53
CA SER A 158 22.22 -45.93 47.62
C SER A 158 21.58 -47.24 48.05
N VAL A 159 21.98 -48.30 47.35
CA VAL A 159 21.79 -49.71 47.70
C VAL A 159 21.82 -49.95 49.21
N CYS A 160 20.67 -50.22 49.84
CA CYS A 160 20.65 -50.99 51.08
C CYS A 160 20.88 -52.46 50.72
N LYS A 161 22.11 -52.94 50.90
CA LYS A 161 22.40 -54.37 50.89
C LYS A 161 21.78 -55.00 52.14
N SER A 162 20.54 -55.47 52.04
CA SER A 162 20.04 -56.51 52.94
C SER A 162 20.10 -57.85 52.24
N ALA A 163 20.73 -58.81 52.90
CA ALA A 163 20.94 -60.17 52.41
C ALA A 163 19.61 -60.93 52.33
N ALA A 164 18.94 -60.86 51.18
CA ALA A 164 18.10 -61.89 50.56
C ALA A 164 17.27 -61.25 49.43
N GLY A 165 17.53 -61.64 48.18
CA GLY A 165 16.72 -61.29 47.01
C GLY A 165 17.21 -60.08 46.21
N SER A 166 17.85 -60.34 45.06
CA SER A 166 18.11 -59.32 44.05
C SER A 166 16.81 -59.03 43.28
N PHE A 167 16.10 -57.96 43.65
CA PHE A 167 15.02 -57.40 42.83
C PHE A 167 15.65 -56.51 41.74
N LYS A 168 15.44 -56.85 40.46
CA LYS A 168 15.73 -55.95 39.33
C LYS A 168 14.66 -54.85 39.32
N PHE A 169 14.99 -53.65 39.79
CA PHE A 169 14.09 -52.50 39.68
C PHE A 169 14.06 -52.00 38.23
N SER A 170 12.88 -51.82 37.65
CA SER A 170 12.69 -51.17 36.36
C SER A 170 12.94 -49.67 36.50
N LYS A 171 13.85 -49.11 35.68
CA LYS A 171 14.03 -47.65 35.59
C LYS A 171 12.78 -47.06 34.93
N LEU A 172 12.07 -46.21 35.66
CA LEU A 172 10.90 -45.50 35.13
C LEU A 172 11.31 -44.07 34.74
N PHE A 173 10.80 -43.64 33.59
CA PHE A 173 11.03 -42.32 33.01
C PHE A 173 9.72 -41.56 32.89
N SER A 174 9.75 -40.28 33.26
CA SER A 174 8.64 -39.34 33.08
C SER A 174 9.03 -38.26 32.08
N ALA A 175 8.06 -37.81 31.29
CA ALA A 175 8.25 -36.69 30.39
C ALA A 175 8.19 -35.35 31.13
N TYR A 176 9.10 -34.44 30.78
CA TYR A 176 9.10 -33.03 31.17
C TYR A 176 8.99 -32.17 29.91
N GLY A 177 8.13 -31.15 29.98
CA GLY A 177 7.88 -30.21 28.89
C GLY A 177 8.47 -28.84 29.20
N PHE A 178 9.19 -28.27 28.24
CA PHE A 178 9.75 -26.93 28.32
C PHE A 178 9.16 -26.09 27.19
N CYS A 179 8.32 -25.12 27.54
CA CYS A 179 7.63 -24.26 26.58
C CYS A 179 8.22 -22.84 26.63
N VAL A 180 8.83 -22.41 25.52
CA VAL A 180 9.35 -21.04 25.35
C VAL A 180 8.36 -20.24 24.52
N ILE A 181 7.86 -19.14 25.09
CA ILE A 181 6.82 -18.29 24.51
C ILE A 181 7.43 -16.96 24.05
N SER A 182 7.12 -16.55 22.82
CA SER A 182 7.58 -15.31 22.19
C SER A 182 6.44 -14.60 21.47
N LYS A 183 6.53 -13.27 21.35
CA LYS A 183 5.55 -12.47 20.61
C LYS A 183 5.54 -12.77 19.11
N TYR A 184 6.68 -13.19 18.54
CA TYR A 184 6.84 -13.41 17.10
C TYR A 184 7.20 -14.87 16.77
N PRO A 185 6.91 -15.35 15.55
CA PRO A 185 7.05 -16.76 15.15
C PRO A 185 8.51 -17.18 14.87
N TYR A 186 9.41 -17.04 15.84
CA TYR A 186 10.81 -17.47 15.74
C TYR A 186 10.98 -18.98 15.99
N PHE A 187 10.23 -19.80 15.25
CA PHE A 187 10.12 -21.25 15.51
C PHE A 187 11.48 -21.97 15.42
N THR A 188 12.25 -21.71 14.36
CA THR A 188 13.54 -22.38 14.15
C THR A 188 14.57 -21.91 15.16
N ALA A 189 14.67 -20.60 15.40
CA ALA A 189 15.60 -20.03 16.36
C ALA A 189 15.31 -20.48 17.79
N LEU A 190 14.05 -20.53 18.21
CA LEU A 190 13.66 -20.99 19.55
C LEU A 190 13.82 -22.51 19.72
N LYS A 191 13.60 -23.30 18.67
CA LYS A 191 13.95 -24.73 18.66
C LYS A 191 15.46 -24.94 18.85
N ASP A 192 16.28 -24.16 18.16
CA ASP A 192 17.73 -24.18 18.33
C ASP A 192 18.14 -23.76 19.75
N CYS A 193 17.49 -22.73 20.33
CA CYS A 193 17.68 -22.36 21.74
C CYS A 193 17.41 -23.54 22.68
N LEU A 194 16.26 -24.19 22.55
CA LEU A 194 15.87 -25.34 23.37
C LEU A 194 16.80 -26.55 23.15
N SER A 195 17.33 -26.73 21.94
CA SER A 195 18.32 -27.76 21.65
C SER A 195 19.63 -27.53 22.43
N CYS A 196 20.05 -26.27 22.62
CA CYS A 196 21.19 -25.95 23.49
C CYS A 196 20.88 -26.23 24.97
N LEU A 197 19.67 -25.91 25.43
CA LEU A 197 19.22 -26.25 26.78
C LEU A 197 19.21 -27.77 27.00
N LEU A 198 18.73 -28.55 26.03
CA LEU A 198 18.68 -30.01 26.09
C LEU A 198 20.05 -30.62 26.39
N ILE A 199 21.12 -30.12 25.77
CA ILE A 199 22.50 -30.59 26.01
C ILE A 199 22.90 -30.36 27.47
N GLN A 200 22.59 -29.18 28.02
CA GLN A 200 22.86 -28.86 29.42
C GLN A 200 22.04 -29.75 30.35
N LEU A 201 20.76 -29.94 30.04
CA LEU A 201 19.84 -30.78 30.78
C LEU A 201 20.28 -32.24 30.80
N ARG A 202 20.71 -32.84 29.67
CA ARG A 202 21.19 -34.23 29.66
C ARG A 202 22.35 -34.51 30.62
N SER A 203 23.14 -33.48 30.94
CA SER A 203 24.29 -33.57 31.85
C SER A 203 24.00 -33.15 33.30
N CYS A 204 22.82 -32.58 33.59
CA CYS A 204 22.50 -32.01 34.91
C CYS A 204 21.62 -32.93 35.76
N ARG A 205 21.82 -32.89 37.09
CA ARG A 205 20.93 -33.57 38.04
C ARG A 205 19.56 -32.88 38.06
N LEU A 206 18.53 -33.61 38.51
CA LEU A 206 17.18 -33.04 38.70
C LEU A 206 17.17 -31.81 39.64
N SER A 207 18.01 -31.81 40.69
CA SER A 207 18.14 -30.69 41.64
C SER A 207 18.61 -29.38 41.00
N ASP A 208 19.38 -29.47 39.91
CA ASP A 208 20.03 -28.31 39.29
C ASP A 208 19.21 -27.79 38.09
N MET A 209 18.14 -28.50 37.73
CA MET A 209 17.32 -28.20 36.55
C MET A 209 16.71 -26.80 36.61
N GLU A 210 16.12 -26.43 37.76
CA GLU A 210 15.47 -25.14 37.93
C GLU A 210 16.45 -23.98 37.70
N GLU A 211 17.65 -24.06 38.27
CA GLU A 211 18.70 -23.04 38.11
C GLU A 211 19.15 -22.93 36.65
N ARG A 212 19.36 -24.06 35.95
CA ARG A 212 19.79 -24.06 34.54
C ARG A 212 18.72 -23.49 33.62
N VAL A 213 17.45 -23.82 33.84
CA VAL A 213 16.34 -23.27 33.05
C VAL A 213 16.15 -21.78 33.35
N LYS A 214 16.31 -21.36 34.60
CA LYS A 214 16.29 -19.93 34.99
C LYS A 214 17.42 -19.15 34.33
N GLU A 215 18.63 -19.71 34.29
CA GLU A 215 19.77 -19.10 33.58
C GLU A 215 19.50 -18.97 32.07
N PHE A 216 18.98 -20.04 31.46
CA PHE A 216 18.58 -20.05 30.05
C PHE A 216 17.50 -19.00 29.74
N ALA A 217 16.42 -18.96 30.52
CA ALA A 217 15.32 -18.01 30.34
C ALA A 217 15.82 -16.56 30.49
N ALA A 218 16.67 -16.31 31.49
CA ALA A 218 17.27 -14.99 31.69
C ALA A 218 18.17 -14.57 30.52
N LYS A 219 18.95 -15.48 29.92
CA LYS A 219 19.74 -15.18 28.70
C LYS A 219 18.83 -14.78 27.53
N LEU A 220 17.75 -15.52 27.28
CA LEU A 220 16.82 -15.19 26.19
C LEU A 220 16.11 -13.84 26.42
N ALA A 221 15.84 -13.45 27.67
CA ALA A 221 15.26 -12.15 28.00
C ALA A 221 16.19 -10.96 27.67
N LEU A 222 17.50 -11.19 27.52
CA LEU A 222 18.47 -10.15 27.12
C LEU A 222 18.55 -9.96 25.59
N VAL A 223 17.87 -10.79 24.81
CA VAL A 223 17.90 -10.74 23.34
C VAL A 223 16.77 -9.83 22.82
N PRO A 224 17.09 -8.67 22.22
CA PRO A 224 16.08 -7.82 21.60
C PRO A 224 15.53 -8.44 20.30
N ILE A 225 14.30 -8.06 19.93
CA ILE A 225 13.75 -8.41 18.62
C ILE A 225 14.33 -7.51 17.52
N PRO A 226 14.70 -8.06 16.34
CA PRO A 226 15.16 -7.24 15.22
C PRO A 226 14.06 -6.26 14.75
N PRO A 227 14.39 -4.96 14.54
CA PRO A 227 13.44 -4.02 13.95
C PRO A 227 13.16 -4.37 12.48
N PRO A 228 11.97 -4.04 11.95
CA PRO A 228 11.62 -4.35 10.56
C PRO A 228 12.61 -3.82 9.51
N GLY A 229 12.99 -4.66 8.55
CA GLY A 229 13.73 -4.39 7.34
C GLY A 229 14.98 -5.26 7.20
N GLN A 230 16.12 -4.66 6.85
CA GLN A 230 17.30 -5.40 6.38
C GLN A 230 18.29 -5.85 7.48
N LEU A 231 17.95 -5.68 8.77
CA LEU A 231 18.87 -5.94 9.88
C LEU A 231 18.46 -7.18 10.68
N HIS A 232 19.15 -8.31 10.45
CA HIS A 232 19.04 -9.51 11.26
C HIS A 232 19.91 -9.42 12.52
N LEU A 233 19.51 -10.14 13.57
CA LEU A 233 20.30 -10.26 14.79
C LEU A 233 20.88 -11.65 14.92
N MET A 234 22.04 -11.78 15.55
CA MET A 234 22.71 -13.05 15.77
C MET A 234 23.29 -13.10 17.18
N PHE A 235 23.13 -14.22 17.88
CA PHE A 235 23.71 -14.43 19.21
C PHE A 235 24.22 -15.86 19.36
N THR A 236 25.10 -16.08 20.33
CA THR A 236 25.69 -17.38 20.63
C THR A 236 25.02 -17.97 21.86
N LEU A 237 24.43 -19.15 21.72
CA LEU A 237 24.02 -19.98 22.85
C LEU A 237 24.70 -21.34 22.67
N CYS A 238 25.81 -21.56 23.37
CA CYS A 238 26.68 -22.69 23.11
C CYS A 238 25.93 -24.04 23.13
N PRO A 239 26.15 -24.92 22.14
CA PRO A 239 27.18 -24.83 21.08
C PRO A 239 26.75 -24.11 19.79
N LEU A 240 25.54 -23.53 19.73
CA LEU A 240 24.95 -23.00 18.50
C LEU A 240 25.09 -21.48 18.38
N THR A 241 25.17 -21.02 17.14
CA THR A 241 24.96 -19.61 16.77
C THR A 241 23.58 -19.48 16.13
N ILE A 242 22.74 -18.65 16.74
CA ILE A 242 21.33 -18.50 16.37
C ILE A 242 21.16 -17.15 15.67
N VAL A 243 20.37 -17.12 14.60
CA VAL A 243 20.05 -15.91 13.84
C VAL A 243 18.55 -15.65 13.94
N LEU A 244 18.20 -14.42 14.30
CA LEU A 244 16.83 -13.92 14.27
C LEU A 244 16.62 -13.13 12.98
N PRO A 245 15.83 -13.65 12.02
CA PRO A 245 15.50 -12.91 10.81
C PRO A 245 14.66 -11.68 11.16
N SER A 246 14.85 -10.61 10.40
CA SER A 246 14.02 -9.42 10.51
C SER A 246 12.81 -9.56 9.61
N ARG A 247 11.72 -8.89 9.99
CA ARG A 247 10.51 -8.80 9.18
C ARG A 247 10.71 -7.81 8.06
N GLU A 248 10.05 -7.98 6.92
CA GLU A 248 10.20 -7.03 5.80
C GLU A 248 9.65 -5.63 6.13
N ASP A 249 8.47 -5.56 6.75
CA ASP A 249 7.80 -4.31 7.15
C ASP A 249 7.08 -4.42 8.50
N LYS A 250 6.33 -3.36 8.86
CA LYS A 250 5.62 -3.28 10.15
C LYS A 250 4.45 -4.29 10.27
N ASP A 251 3.87 -4.70 9.15
CA ASP A 251 2.64 -5.49 9.13
C ASP A 251 2.92 -6.96 8.72
N HIS A 252 4.11 -7.25 8.18
CA HIS A 252 4.53 -8.60 7.84
C HIS A 252 5.02 -9.41 9.05
N PRO A 253 4.64 -10.69 9.16
CA PRO A 253 5.23 -11.60 10.14
C PRO A 253 6.71 -11.87 9.85
N ALA A 254 7.46 -12.24 10.90
CA ALA A 254 8.81 -12.79 10.72
C ALA A 254 8.71 -14.17 10.06
N VAL A 255 9.61 -14.47 9.11
CA VAL A 255 9.64 -15.79 8.44
C VAL A 255 10.85 -16.55 8.97
N ASP A 256 10.64 -17.36 10.01
CA ASP A 256 11.64 -18.23 10.64
C ASP A 256 11.23 -19.72 10.58
N LEU A 257 10.77 -20.14 9.40
CA LEU A 257 10.37 -21.51 9.09
C LEU A 257 10.62 -21.86 7.61
N ASP A 258 10.64 -23.16 7.32
CA ASP A 258 10.90 -23.71 5.99
C ASP A 258 9.60 -23.76 5.15
N LEU A 259 9.40 -22.79 4.25
CA LEU A 259 8.17 -22.68 3.44
C LEU A 259 8.00 -23.78 2.38
N GLN A 260 9.02 -24.62 2.19
CA GLN A 260 8.96 -25.76 1.29
C GLN A 260 8.17 -26.95 1.88
N LEU A 261 7.89 -26.97 3.19
CA LEU A 261 7.27 -28.11 3.85
C LEU A 261 5.93 -28.53 3.22
N PRO A 262 4.98 -27.62 2.91
CA PRO A 262 3.75 -28.00 2.19
C PRO A 262 4.01 -28.61 0.80
N PHE A 263 5.08 -28.23 0.11
CA PHE A 263 5.42 -28.79 -1.21
C PHE A 263 5.97 -30.23 -1.13
N PHE A 264 6.46 -30.66 0.05
CA PHE A 264 6.77 -32.06 0.29
C PHE A 264 5.54 -32.89 0.62
N CYS A 265 4.53 -32.28 1.25
CA CYS A 265 3.31 -32.96 1.68
C CYS A 265 2.25 -33.04 0.58
N PHE A 266 2.15 -32.03 -0.31
CA PHE A 266 1.05 -31.89 -1.26
C PHE A 266 1.56 -31.65 -2.68
N ARG A 267 0.81 -32.15 -3.69
CA ARG A 267 1.05 -31.72 -5.08
C ARG A 267 0.45 -30.33 -5.29
N PRO A 268 0.87 -29.57 -6.34
CA PRO A 268 0.36 -28.22 -6.59
C PRO A 268 -1.17 -28.13 -6.67
N LYS A 269 -1.84 -29.16 -7.20
CA LYS A 269 -3.32 -29.21 -7.26
C LYS A 269 -3.94 -29.21 -5.85
N GLN A 270 -3.44 -30.04 -4.93
CA GLN A 270 -3.94 -30.08 -3.56
C GLN A 270 -3.61 -28.80 -2.79
N LEU A 271 -2.44 -28.19 -3.03
CA LEU A 271 -2.12 -26.88 -2.46
C LEU A 271 -3.15 -25.82 -2.89
N LEU A 272 -3.51 -25.78 -4.17
CA LEU A 272 -4.56 -24.88 -4.66
C LEU A 272 -5.92 -25.15 -4.01
N GLN A 273 -6.28 -26.42 -3.79
CA GLN A 273 -7.51 -26.77 -3.07
C GLN A 273 -7.50 -26.25 -1.64
N VAL A 274 -6.40 -26.44 -0.89
CA VAL A 274 -6.25 -25.93 0.48
C VAL A 274 -6.36 -24.41 0.49
N LEU A 275 -5.62 -23.72 -0.39
CA LEU A 275 -5.68 -22.25 -0.48
C LEU A 275 -7.08 -21.76 -0.88
N SER A 276 -7.80 -22.49 -1.73
CA SER A 276 -9.20 -22.19 -2.07
C SER A 276 -10.12 -22.27 -0.85
N CYS A 277 -9.94 -23.29 0.00
CA CYS A 277 -10.70 -23.45 1.23
C CYS A 277 -10.46 -22.28 2.20
N LEU A 278 -9.20 -21.84 2.33
CA LEU A 278 -8.85 -20.72 3.20
C LEU A 278 -9.36 -19.38 2.64
N LEU A 279 -9.25 -19.13 1.33
CA LEU A 279 -9.80 -17.90 0.72
C LEU A 279 -11.32 -17.80 0.85
N GLN A 280 -12.01 -18.94 0.93
CA GLN A 280 -13.45 -19.03 1.11
C GLN A 280 -13.87 -19.16 2.59
N GLU A 281 -12.93 -18.96 3.54
CA GLU A 281 -13.17 -19.07 4.99
C GLU A 281 -13.95 -20.34 5.37
N GLN A 282 -13.48 -21.51 4.93
CA GLN A 282 -14.08 -22.80 5.30
C GLN A 282 -13.65 -23.26 6.72
N ARG A 283 -14.36 -24.26 7.28
CA ARG A 283 -14.01 -24.93 8.54
C ARG A 283 -12.97 -26.01 8.25
N VAL A 284 -11.69 -25.68 8.43
CA VAL A 284 -10.56 -26.54 8.02
C VAL A 284 -9.91 -27.21 9.23
N VAL A 285 -9.78 -28.54 9.17
CA VAL A 285 -9.03 -29.35 10.15
C VAL A 285 -7.85 -30.03 9.48
N LEU A 286 -6.65 -29.74 9.97
CA LEU A 286 -5.41 -30.39 9.57
C LEU A 286 -5.15 -31.64 10.42
N PHE A 287 -4.70 -32.73 9.81
CA PHE A 287 -4.34 -33.98 10.49
C PHE A 287 -2.91 -34.40 10.17
N SER A 288 -2.22 -34.89 11.18
CA SER A 288 -0.84 -35.42 11.09
C SER A 288 -0.58 -36.35 12.27
N ALA A 289 0.21 -37.39 12.07
CA ALA A 289 0.77 -38.19 13.16
C ALA A 289 1.93 -37.46 13.89
N ASP A 290 2.48 -36.41 13.26
CA ASP A 290 3.51 -35.55 13.82
C ASP A 290 2.93 -34.16 14.16
N TRP A 291 2.88 -33.84 15.46
CA TRP A 291 2.39 -32.57 15.99
C TRP A 291 3.18 -31.37 15.47
N ALA A 292 4.47 -31.52 15.18
CA ALA A 292 5.32 -30.44 14.68
C ALA A 292 4.87 -29.98 13.28
N ARG A 293 4.45 -30.92 12.43
CA ARG A 293 4.00 -30.63 11.05
C ARG A 293 2.75 -29.78 11.03
N LEU A 294 1.81 -30.00 11.96
CA LEU A 294 0.53 -29.27 11.98
C LEU A 294 0.75 -27.76 11.97
N THR A 295 1.53 -27.24 12.93
CA THR A 295 1.80 -25.81 13.05
C THR A 295 2.67 -25.27 11.92
N LEU A 296 3.74 -25.97 11.53
CA LEU A 296 4.63 -25.49 10.47
C LEU A 296 3.94 -25.41 9.10
N VAL A 297 3.10 -26.40 8.77
CA VAL A 297 2.31 -26.41 7.53
C VAL A 297 1.20 -25.36 7.58
N ALA A 298 0.50 -25.23 8.70
CA ALA A 298 -0.53 -24.21 8.87
C ALA A 298 0.02 -22.78 8.70
N GLU A 299 1.12 -22.46 9.37
CA GLU A 299 1.79 -21.15 9.23
C GLU A 299 2.28 -20.90 7.81
N SER A 300 2.80 -21.94 7.13
CA SER A 300 3.19 -21.84 5.72
C SER A 300 2.01 -21.47 4.82
N PHE A 301 0.84 -22.09 5.01
CA PHE A 301 -0.37 -21.73 4.25
C PHE A 301 -0.82 -20.29 4.50
N LEU A 302 -0.77 -19.81 5.74
CA LEU A 302 -1.10 -18.42 6.05
C LEU A 302 -0.11 -17.43 5.40
N LEU A 303 1.17 -17.80 5.30
CA LEU A 303 2.18 -16.99 4.60
C LEU A 303 1.97 -16.99 3.08
N PHE A 304 1.43 -18.06 2.49
CA PHE A 304 1.12 -18.12 1.05
C PHE A 304 -0.03 -17.20 0.67
N LEU A 305 -0.92 -16.84 1.61
CA LEU A 305 -2.05 -15.95 1.39
C LEU A 305 -1.68 -14.46 1.43
N GLN A 306 -0.47 -14.09 1.84
CA GLN A 306 -0.07 -12.68 1.94
C GLN A 306 -0.29 -11.91 0.60
N PRO A 307 -0.82 -10.68 0.64
CA PRO A 307 -1.06 -9.82 1.81
C PRO A 307 -2.40 -10.06 2.52
N LEU A 308 -3.19 -11.06 2.12
CA LEU A 308 -4.43 -11.38 2.83
C LEU A 308 -4.11 -11.93 4.22
N SER A 309 -4.87 -11.48 5.23
CA SER A 309 -4.63 -11.85 6.63
C SER A 309 -5.82 -12.61 7.20
N TRP A 310 -5.58 -13.82 7.70
CA TRP A 310 -6.59 -14.66 8.32
C TRP A 310 -7.06 -14.08 9.66
N GLN A 311 -8.38 -13.86 9.80
CA GLN A 311 -8.99 -13.23 10.98
C GLN A 311 -9.85 -14.19 11.83
N GLN A 312 -10.06 -15.41 11.35
CA GLN A 312 -10.92 -16.40 12.02
C GLN A 312 -10.13 -17.16 13.10
N PRO A 313 -10.81 -17.88 14.02
CA PRO A 313 -10.14 -18.73 15.00
C PRO A 313 -9.07 -19.62 14.37
N TYR A 314 -7.90 -19.60 14.99
CA TYR A 314 -6.71 -20.32 14.52
C TYR A 314 -6.03 -21.01 15.71
N VAL A 315 -6.00 -22.34 15.68
CA VAL A 315 -5.41 -23.20 16.73
C VAL A 315 -4.75 -24.41 16.07
N PRO A 316 -3.46 -24.33 15.69
CA PRO A 316 -2.84 -25.36 14.86
C PRO A 316 -2.66 -26.72 15.57
N VAL A 317 -2.78 -26.78 16.90
CA VAL A 317 -2.70 -28.02 17.68
C VAL A 317 -3.81 -28.02 18.72
N LEU A 318 -4.72 -28.98 18.61
CA LEU A 318 -5.74 -29.31 19.62
C LEU A 318 -5.34 -30.57 20.40
N ALA A 319 -5.47 -30.50 21.72
CA ALA A 319 -5.41 -31.68 22.57
C ALA A 319 -6.75 -32.44 22.54
N ARG A 320 -6.76 -33.70 22.95
CA ARG A 320 -7.98 -34.53 22.95
C ARG A 320 -9.16 -33.88 23.72
N GLY A 321 -8.89 -33.27 24.88
CA GLY A 321 -9.92 -32.58 25.68
C GLY A 321 -10.44 -31.28 25.08
N MET A 322 -9.96 -30.89 23.90
CA MET A 322 -10.29 -29.64 23.21
C MET A 322 -10.97 -29.88 21.86
N LEU A 323 -11.33 -31.14 21.53
CA LEU A 323 -12.00 -31.45 20.25
C LEU A 323 -13.38 -30.80 20.11
N ASP A 324 -14.05 -30.48 21.23
CA ASP A 324 -15.32 -29.74 21.24
C ASP A 324 -15.25 -28.38 20.51
N PHE A 325 -14.06 -27.77 20.37
CA PHE A 325 -13.90 -26.52 19.60
C PHE A 325 -14.22 -26.70 18.11
N LEU A 326 -14.15 -27.93 17.58
CA LEU A 326 -14.50 -28.22 16.19
C LEU A 326 -16.00 -28.02 15.91
N MET A 327 -16.84 -28.01 16.95
CA MET A 327 -18.27 -27.69 16.87
C MET A 327 -18.55 -26.21 16.62
N ALA A 328 -17.52 -25.35 16.56
CA ALA A 328 -17.70 -23.94 16.26
C ALA A 328 -18.41 -23.76 14.90
N PRO A 329 -19.49 -22.95 14.85
CA PRO A 329 -20.30 -22.78 13.64
C PRO A 329 -19.65 -21.83 12.62
N THR A 330 -18.61 -21.11 13.03
CA THR A 330 -17.87 -20.17 12.18
C THR A 330 -16.68 -20.85 11.51
N ALA A 331 -16.16 -20.24 10.45
CA ALA A 331 -14.88 -20.60 9.85
C ALA A 331 -13.76 -20.71 10.90
N PHE A 332 -12.83 -21.64 10.70
CA PHE A 332 -11.65 -21.79 11.54
C PHE A 332 -10.56 -22.58 10.82
N LEU A 333 -9.33 -22.47 11.33
CA LEU A 333 -8.23 -23.34 10.95
C LEU A 333 -7.68 -24.00 12.22
N MET A 334 -7.90 -25.31 12.36
CA MET A 334 -7.48 -26.09 13.53
C MET A 334 -6.69 -27.33 13.12
N GLY A 335 -5.89 -27.90 14.03
CA GLY A 335 -5.13 -29.12 13.76
C GLY A 335 -5.27 -30.17 14.85
N CYS A 336 -5.36 -31.44 14.44
CA CYS A 336 -5.58 -32.60 15.31
C CYS A 336 -4.56 -33.71 15.00
N HIS A 337 -4.34 -34.60 15.97
CA HIS A 337 -3.62 -35.84 15.70
C HIS A 337 -4.40 -36.73 14.73
N LEU A 338 -3.68 -37.47 13.88
CA LEU A 338 -4.29 -38.40 12.94
C LEU A 338 -5.16 -39.48 13.61
N SER A 339 -4.89 -39.83 14.88
CA SER A 339 -5.73 -40.80 15.63
C SER A 339 -7.17 -40.34 15.84
N HIS A 340 -7.45 -39.04 15.73
CA HIS A 340 -8.80 -38.47 15.90
C HIS A 340 -9.54 -38.32 14.56
N PHE A 341 -8.94 -38.75 13.44
CA PHE A 341 -9.52 -38.54 12.11
C PHE A 341 -10.92 -39.17 11.98
N GLU A 342 -11.09 -40.43 12.39
CA GLU A 342 -12.38 -41.14 12.28
C GLU A 342 -13.46 -40.53 13.20
N GLU A 343 -13.09 -40.21 14.44
CA GLU A 343 -13.94 -39.52 15.42
C GLU A 343 -14.44 -38.18 14.86
N VAL A 344 -13.52 -37.33 14.39
CA VAL A 344 -13.88 -36.00 13.86
C VAL A 344 -14.69 -36.10 12.56
N ALA A 345 -14.35 -37.03 11.67
CA ALA A 345 -15.04 -37.20 10.40
C ALA A 345 -16.49 -37.67 10.56
N THR A 346 -16.79 -38.43 11.62
CA THR A 346 -18.14 -38.97 11.88
C THR A 346 -19.01 -38.05 12.72
N GLU A 347 -18.43 -37.26 13.62
CA GLU A 347 -19.19 -36.43 14.58
C GLU A 347 -19.54 -35.04 14.06
N THR A 348 -18.88 -34.55 13.00
CA THR A 348 -19.05 -33.15 12.54
C THR A 348 -19.32 -33.05 11.04
N ASP A 349 -20.50 -32.55 10.66
CA ASP A 349 -20.82 -32.24 9.27
C ASP A 349 -20.11 -30.94 8.80
N ASP A 350 -19.89 -30.86 7.48
CA ASP A 350 -19.32 -29.69 6.77
C ASP A 350 -17.88 -29.30 7.17
N LEU A 351 -17.06 -30.26 7.61
CA LEU A 351 -15.63 -30.02 7.83
C LEU A 351 -14.80 -30.36 6.59
N VAL A 352 -13.82 -29.51 6.28
CA VAL A 352 -12.75 -29.82 5.33
C VAL A 352 -11.62 -30.50 6.09
N LEU A 353 -11.39 -31.78 5.79
CA LEU A 353 -10.42 -32.63 6.46
C LEU A 353 -9.17 -32.74 5.58
N ILE A 354 -8.02 -32.31 6.10
CA ILE A 354 -6.75 -32.27 5.36
C ILE A 354 -5.74 -33.16 6.04
N ASN A 355 -5.41 -34.29 5.42
CA ASN A 355 -4.36 -35.18 5.91
C ASN A 355 -3.02 -34.76 5.32
N ILE A 356 -2.14 -34.21 6.15
CA ILE A 356 -0.81 -33.72 5.76
C ILE A 356 0.12 -34.87 5.39
N ASP A 357 0.02 -36.02 6.07
CA ASP A 357 0.93 -37.15 5.87
C ASP A 357 0.71 -37.83 4.52
N ASN A 358 -0.55 -37.91 4.06
CA ASN A 358 -0.91 -38.51 2.78
C ASN A 358 -1.15 -37.47 1.66
N GLY A 359 -1.11 -36.18 2.00
CA GLY A 359 -1.35 -35.08 1.05
C GLY A 359 -2.77 -35.07 0.48
N SER A 360 -3.78 -35.54 1.23
CA SER A 360 -5.16 -35.66 0.77
C SER A 360 -6.07 -34.59 1.40
N VAL A 361 -7.07 -34.16 0.63
CA VAL A 361 -8.08 -33.18 1.04
C VAL A 361 -9.44 -33.84 0.79
N SER A 362 -10.29 -33.93 1.82
CA SER A 362 -11.62 -34.56 1.78
C SER A 362 -12.63 -33.76 2.60
N THR A 363 -13.92 -34.11 2.54
CA THR A 363 -14.97 -33.55 3.41
C THR A 363 -15.56 -34.64 4.30
N SER A 364 -16.16 -34.27 5.43
CA SER A 364 -16.79 -35.25 6.34
C SER A 364 -17.95 -36.02 5.70
N CYS A 365 -18.62 -35.45 4.68
CA CYS A 365 -19.77 -36.06 4.02
C CYS A 365 -19.47 -36.69 2.64
N SER A 366 -18.27 -36.53 2.06
CA SER A 366 -17.90 -37.07 0.74
C SER A 366 -16.38 -37.15 0.52
N GLU A 367 -15.93 -38.10 -0.31
CA GLU A 367 -14.53 -38.15 -0.78
C GLU A 367 -14.18 -37.01 -1.76
N THR A 368 -15.19 -36.34 -2.34
CA THR A 368 -15.00 -35.25 -3.30
C THR A 368 -15.38 -33.91 -2.69
N LEU A 369 -14.44 -32.96 -2.68
CA LEU A 369 -14.69 -31.56 -2.32
C LEU A 369 -15.56 -30.88 -3.38
N ASP A 370 -16.81 -30.59 -3.03
CA ASP A 370 -17.72 -29.77 -3.84
C ASP A 370 -17.54 -28.28 -3.51
N LEU A 371 -16.29 -27.80 -3.62
CA LEU A 371 -15.94 -26.40 -3.41
C LEU A 371 -15.54 -25.75 -4.72
N PRO A 372 -15.86 -24.45 -4.92
CA PRO A 372 -15.42 -23.72 -6.09
C PRO A 372 -13.88 -23.69 -6.17
N GLU A 373 -13.34 -24.02 -7.34
CA GLU A 373 -11.91 -24.01 -7.59
C GLU A 373 -11.40 -22.59 -7.87
N ILE A 374 -10.10 -22.37 -7.60
CA ILE A 374 -9.39 -21.14 -7.98
C ILE A 374 -9.47 -20.94 -9.50
N PRO A 375 -9.59 -19.70 -10.00
CA PRO A 375 -9.60 -19.39 -11.43
C PRO A 375 -8.51 -20.15 -12.22
N PRO A 376 -8.87 -20.89 -13.30
CA PRO A 376 -7.95 -21.80 -14.00
C PRO A 376 -6.65 -21.15 -14.47
N ALA A 377 -6.72 -19.92 -15.00
CA ALA A 377 -5.54 -19.20 -15.47
C ALA A 377 -4.54 -18.91 -14.34
N ALA A 378 -5.04 -18.60 -13.13
CA ALA A 378 -4.20 -18.37 -11.97
C ALA A 378 -3.61 -19.70 -11.44
N ALA A 379 -4.41 -20.76 -11.42
CA ALA A 379 -4.01 -22.11 -11.03
C ALA A 379 -2.93 -22.71 -11.95
N ASP A 380 -3.07 -22.57 -13.27
CA ASP A 380 -2.12 -23.06 -14.27
C ASP A 380 -0.77 -22.33 -14.16
N CYS A 381 -0.83 -21.00 -14.00
CA CYS A 381 0.36 -20.17 -13.80
C CYS A 381 1.12 -20.61 -12.53
N PHE A 382 0.42 -20.77 -11.41
CA PHE A 382 1.01 -21.26 -10.16
C PHE A 382 1.66 -22.63 -10.35
N THR A 383 0.94 -23.57 -10.95
CA THR A 383 1.45 -24.94 -11.20
C THR A 383 2.71 -24.93 -12.06
N GLN A 384 2.75 -24.12 -13.12
CA GLN A 384 3.92 -23.97 -13.98
C GLN A 384 5.11 -23.37 -13.22
N ARG A 385 4.87 -22.35 -12.39
CA ARG A 385 5.93 -21.71 -11.57
C ARG A 385 6.50 -22.68 -10.54
N CYS A 386 5.65 -23.48 -9.89
CA CYS A 386 6.09 -24.48 -8.92
C CYS A 386 7.07 -25.50 -9.50
N GLN A 387 6.94 -25.86 -10.79
CA GLN A 387 7.87 -26.79 -11.46
C GLN A 387 9.31 -26.25 -11.55
N THR A 388 9.49 -24.92 -11.39
CA THR A 388 10.82 -24.28 -11.45
C THR A 388 11.53 -24.21 -10.09
N LEU A 389 10.84 -24.58 -9.00
CA LEU A 389 11.39 -24.52 -7.65
C LEU A 389 12.41 -25.63 -7.42
N GLN A 390 13.59 -25.27 -6.91
CA GLN A 390 14.58 -26.22 -6.42
C GLN A 390 14.39 -26.44 -4.92
N ILE A 391 13.52 -27.40 -4.56
CA ILE A 391 13.11 -27.67 -3.17
C ILE A 391 14.04 -28.63 -2.41
N HIS A 392 15.04 -29.24 -3.06
CA HIS A 392 15.95 -30.18 -2.40
C HIS A 392 17.34 -29.55 -2.22
N PHE A 393 17.75 -29.34 -0.97
CA PHE A 393 19.07 -28.79 -0.64
C PHE A 393 20.21 -29.66 -1.17
N ASP A 394 20.08 -30.98 -1.06
CA ASP A 394 21.14 -31.91 -1.49
C ASP A 394 21.40 -31.82 -2.99
N LEU A 395 20.35 -31.67 -3.81
CA LEU A 395 20.48 -31.46 -5.26
C LEU A 395 21.15 -30.11 -5.60
N TYR A 396 20.86 -29.08 -4.82
CA TYR A 396 21.57 -27.81 -4.93
C TYR A 396 23.06 -27.98 -4.58
N GLN A 397 23.36 -28.71 -3.51
CA GLN A 397 24.72 -28.95 -3.05
C GLN A 397 25.56 -29.78 -4.02
N CYS A 398 24.96 -30.66 -4.84
CA CYS A 398 25.68 -31.45 -5.86
C CYS A 398 26.56 -30.63 -6.81
N HIS A 399 26.23 -29.35 -7.02
CA HIS A 399 26.96 -28.45 -7.91
C HIS A 399 28.05 -27.63 -7.19
N HIS A 400 28.25 -27.85 -5.89
CA HIS A 400 29.18 -27.12 -5.03
C HIS A 400 30.19 -28.06 -4.36
N ALA A 401 31.37 -27.54 -4.03
CA ALA A 401 32.37 -28.27 -3.25
C ALA A 401 31.87 -28.56 -1.82
N SER A 402 32.26 -29.71 -1.27
CA SER A 402 31.99 -30.04 0.13
C SER A 402 32.75 -29.10 1.06
N CYS A 403 32.06 -28.59 2.08
CA CYS A 403 32.64 -27.73 3.11
C CYS A 403 33.21 -28.58 4.26
N THR A 404 34.35 -28.17 4.84
CA THR A 404 34.97 -28.82 6.00
C THR A 404 34.52 -28.25 7.34
N ASP A 405 33.90 -27.07 7.36
CA ASP A 405 33.38 -26.41 8.55
C ASP A 405 31.85 -26.56 8.65
N ILE A 406 31.38 -27.17 9.74
CA ILE A 406 29.95 -27.36 10.01
C ILE A 406 29.22 -26.01 10.09
N SER A 407 29.88 -24.97 10.59
CA SER A 407 29.29 -23.63 10.73
C SER A 407 29.03 -22.98 9.37
N GLU A 408 29.97 -23.12 8.45
CA GLU A 408 29.85 -22.67 7.06
C GLU A 408 28.79 -23.50 6.31
N GLN A 409 28.74 -24.82 6.48
CA GLN A 409 27.68 -25.65 5.90
C GLN A 409 26.28 -25.23 6.39
N ARG A 410 26.12 -24.92 7.68
CA ARG A 410 24.87 -24.40 8.24
C ARG A 410 24.53 -23.02 7.70
N ALA A 411 25.52 -22.14 7.51
CA ALA A 411 25.31 -20.82 6.91
C ALA A 411 24.87 -20.93 5.44
N GLN A 412 25.48 -21.84 4.67
CA GLN A 412 25.10 -22.13 3.29
C GLN A 412 23.66 -22.66 3.21
N ARG A 413 23.27 -23.59 4.08
CA ARG A 413 21.89 -24.09 4.15
C ARG A 413 20.88 -22.99 4.46
N ARG A 414 21.18 -22.11 5.43
CA ARG A 414 20.32 -20.96 5.76
C ARG A 414 20.19 -19.99 4.60
N ALA A 415 21.28 -19.67 3.91
CA ALA A 415 21.26 -18.78 2.74
C ALA A 415 20.43 -19.36 1.59
N TRP A 416 20.56 -20.67 1.33
CA TRP A 416 19.74 -21.38 0.36
C TRP A 416 18.26 -21.38 0.76
N GLN A 417 17.95 -21.72 2.00
CA GLN A 417 16.58 -21.77 2.51
C GLN A 417 15.90 -20.39 2.44
N HIS A 418 16.63 -19.34 2.81
CA HIS A 418 16.13 -17.96 2.69
C HIS A 418 15.83 -17.59 1.23
N LYS A 419 16.73 -17.95 0.29
CA LYS A 419 16.48 -17.73 -1.14
C LYS A 419 15.24 -18.49 -1.62
N LEU A 420 15.09 -19.76 -1.22
CA LEU A 420 13.95 -20.57 -1.59
C LEU A 420 12.64 -20.02 -1.01
N ASN A 421 12.64 -19.59 0.26
CA ASN A 421 11.48 -18.93 0.89
C ASN A 421 11.06 -17.68 0.09
N LEU A 422 12.00 -16.84 -0.33
CA LEU A 422 11.70 -15.67 -1.17
C LEU A 422 11.10 -16.06 -2.53
N ASP A 423 11.60 -17.11 -3.16
CA ASP A 423 11.07 -17.58 -4.44
C ASP A 423 9.66 -18.18 -4.27
N ILE A 424 9.40 -18.92 -3.19
CA ILE A 424 8.06 -19.43 -2.84
C ILE A 424 7.09 -18.27 -2.60
N GLN A 425 7.46 -17.31 -1.74
CA GLN A 425 6.63 -16.13 -1.45
C GLN A 425 6.32 -15.33 -2.73
N ARG A 426 7.28 -15.21 -3.64
CA ARG A 426 7.05 -14.55 -4.94
C ARG A 426 6.00 -15.29 -5.77
N ILE A 427 6.09 -16.62 -5.86
CA ILE A 427 5.15 -17.44 -6.64
C ILE A 427 3.75 -17.39 -6.03
N THR A 428 3.64 -17.49 -4.71
CA THR A 428 2.33 -17.43 -4.02
C THR A 428 1.73 -16.03 -4.10
N LEU A 429 2.54 -14.98 -4.01
CA LEU A 429 2.09 -13.61 -4.24
C LEU A 429 1.61 -13.39 -5.69
N GLU A 430 2.30 -13.97 -6.68
CA GLU A 430 1.87 -13.95 -8.09
C GLU A 430 0.51 -14.64 -8.27
N LEU A 431 0.25 -15.75 -7.57
CA LEU A 431 -1.06 -16.40 -7.51
C LEU A 431 -2.14 -15.44 -6.96
N ILE A 432 -1.90 -14.81 -5.81
CA ILE A 432 -2.85 -13.86 -5.20
C ILE A 432 -3.13 -12.66 -6.13
N ILE A 433 -2.11 -12.13 -6.80
CA ILE A 433 -2.27 -11.05 -7.80
C ILE A 433 -3.12 -11.52 -8.97
N ASN A 434 -2.86 -12.71 -9.50
CA ASN A 434 -3.64 -13.24 -10.62
C ASN A 434 -5.11 -13.46 -10.25
N ILE A 435 -5.43 -13.75 -8.98
CA ILE A 435 -6.80 -13.87 -8.48
C ILE A 435 -7.47 -12.50 -8.31
N PHE A 436 -6.78 -11.49 -7.76
CA PHE A 436 -7.40 -10.24 -7.27
C PHE A 436 -7.01 -8.95 -7.99
N ARG A 437 -6.13 -8.98 -9.01
CA ARG A 437 -5.67 -7.74 -9.69
C ARG A 437 -6.79 -6.86 -10.24
N ASP A 438 -7.90 -7.45 -10.68
CA ASP A 438 -9.01 -6.70 -11.25
C ASP A 438 -9.86 -5.98 -10.19
N VAL A 439 -9.68 -6.29 -8.90
CA VAL A 439 -10.42 -5.63 -7.80
C VAL A 439 -10.19 -4.13 -7.82
N SER A 440 -8.96 -3.66 -8.10
CA SER A 440 -8.64 -2.23 -8.12
C SER A 440 -9.49 -1.44 -9.12
N SER A 441 -9.95 -2.10 -10.19
CA SER A 441 -10.78 -1.47 -11.24
C SER A 441 -12.24 -1.25 -10.81
N HIS A 442 -12.62 -1.76 -9.64
CA HIS A 442 -14.00 -1.73 -9.11
C HIS A 442 -14.06 -1.06 -7.73
N LEU A 443 -13.00 -0.34 -7.34
CA LEU A 443 -12.94 0.45 -6.11
C LEU A 443 -13.29 1.90 -6.40
N ASN A 444 -14.01 2.52 -5.46
CA ASN A 444 -14.21 3.94 -5.38
C ASN A 444 -13.51 4.45 -4.11
N TYR A 445 -12.34 5.07 -4.29
CA TYR A 445 -11.49 5.53 -3.19
C TYR A 445 -12.12 6.66 -2.37
N GLU A 446 -12.83 7.58 -3.04
CA GLU A 446 -13.44 8.74 -2.41
C GLU A 446 -14.55 8.35 -1.44
N HIS A 447 -15.41 7.42 -1.86
CA HIS A 447 -16.53 6.95 -1.04
C HIS A 447 -16.23 5.66 -0.25
N ARG A 448 -15.03 5.10 -0.40
CA ARG A 448 -14.61 3.81 0.20
C ARG A 448 -15.55 2.66 -0.14
N VAL A 449 -15.96 2.58 -1.42
CA VAL A 449 -16.94 1.61 -1.92
C VAL A 449 -16.27 0.57 -2.81
N PHE A 450 -16.66 -0.69 -2.68
CA PHE A 450 -16.34 -1.76 -3.64
C PHE A 450 -17.60 -2.22 -4.37
N ASN A 451 -17.60 -2.14 -5.70
CA ASN A 451 -18.72 -2.58 -6.53
C ASN A 451 -18.62 -4.08 -6.86
N SER A 452 -19.10 -4.90 -5.91
CA SER A 452 -19.04 -6.36 -6.00
C SER A 452 -19.85 -6.95 -7.16
N GLU A 453 -21.00 -6.37 -7.50
CA GLU A 453 -21.85 -6.87 -8.59
C GLU A 453 -21.17 -6.72 -9.95
N GLU A 454 -20.57 -5.56 -10.21
CA GLU A 454 -19.84 -5.31 -11.45
C GLU A 454 -18.60 -6.18 -11.54
N PHE A 455 -17.86 -6.33 -10.44
CA PHE A 455 -16.73 -7.23 -10.39
C PHE A 455 -17.13 -8.66 -10.79
N LEU A 456 -18.22 -9.19 -10.24
CA LEU A 456 -18.73 -10.54 -10.57
C LEU A 456 -19.18 -10.68 -12.03
N LYS A 457 -19.84 -9.65 -12.60
CA LYS A 457 -20.27 -9.68 -14.02
C LYS A 457 -19.09 -9.78 -15.00
N THR A 458 -17.92 -9.27 -14.62
CA THR A 458 -16.71 -9.36 -15.47
C THR A 458 -16.01 -10.72 -15.41
N ARG A 459 -16.46 -11.65 -14.55
CA ARG A 459 -15.86 -12.99 -14.40
C ARG A 459 -16.57 -14.02 -15.26
N GLU A 460 -15.82 -15.01 -15.73
CA GLU A 460 -16.37 -16.15 -16.46
C GLU A 460 -17.38 -16.91 -15.60
N PRO A 461 -18.47 -17.47 -16.18
CA PRO A 461 -19.52 -18.14 -15.40
C PRO A 461 -19.01 -19.26 -14.48
N SER A 462 -17.96 -19.98 -14.89
CA SER A 462 -17.31 -21.02 -14.08
C SER A 462 -16.57 -20.47 -12.85
N GLU A 463 -16.10 -19.23 -12.90
CA GLU A 463 -15.34 -18.58 -11.81
C GLU A 463 -16.25 -17.80 -10.84
N GLN A 464 -17.46 -17.44 -11.28
CA GLN A 464 -18.37 -16.63 -10.47
C GLN A 464 -18.74 -17.26 -9.13
N LEU A 465 -18.81 -18.60 -9.06
CA LEU A 465 -19.14 -19.31 -7.82
C LEU A 465 -18.05 -19.09 -6.75
N PHE A 466 -16.78 -19.20 -7.14
CA PHE A 466 -15.63 -18.93 -6.29
C PHE A 466 -15.65 -17.50 -5.75
N TYR A 467 -15.77 -16.52 -6.66
CA TYR A 467 -15.78 -15.13 -6.23
C TYR A 467 -17.00 -14.79 -5.35
N LYS A 468 -18.20 -15.33 -5.63
CA LYS A 468 -19.37 -15.09 -4.77
C LYS A 468 -19.12 -15.47 -3.31
N GLN A 469 -18.42 -16.58 -3.07
CA GLN A 469 -18.03 -16.99 -1.72
C GLN A 469 -16.95 -16.05 -1.16
N VAL A 470 -15.84 -15.85 -1.88
CA VAL A 470 -14.71 -15.03 -1.43
C VAL A 470 -15.10 -13.59 -1.10
N LEU A 471 -15.95 -12.93 -1.89
CA LEU A 471 -16.36 -11.53 -1.66
C LEU A 471 -17.20 -11.35 -0.37
N GLY A 472 -17.70 -12.44 0.20
CA GLY A 472 -18.42 -12.48 1.48
C GLY A 472 -17.51 -12.58 2.71
N THR A 473 -16.22 -12.88 2.51
CA THR A 473 -15.30 -13.25 3.60
C THR A 473 -14.67 -12.05 4.31
N HIS A 474 -14.25 -12.25 5.57
CA HIS A 474 -13.54 -11.22 6.34
C HIS A 474 -12.12 -11.00 5.81
N ILE A 475 -11.44 -12.08 5.42
CA ILE A 475 -10.11 -12.02 4.80
C ILE A 475 -10.10 -11.10 3.57
N PHE A 476 -11.12 -11.18 2.70
CA PHE A 476 -11.25 -10.28 1.56
C PHE A 476 -11.62 -8.85 1.96
N HIS A 477 -12.49 -8.67 2.97
CA HIS A 477 -12.84 -7.34 3.47
C HIS A 477 -11.61 -6.57 4.01
N PHE A 478 -10.73 -7.23 4.76
CA PHE A 478 -9.46 -6.63 5.21
C PHE A 478 -8.53 -6.31 4.04
N PHE A 479 -8.46 -7.19 3.03
CA PHE A 479 -7.73 -6.89 1.80
C PHE A 479 -8.28 -5.63 1.10
N LEU A 480 -9.60 -5.49 0.96
CA LEU A 480 -10.23 -4.29 0.39
C LEU A 480 -9.91 -3.03 1.20
N LYS A 481 -9.93 -3.13 2.54
CA LYS A 481 -9.59 -2.03 3.44
C LYS A 481 -8.16 -1.53 3.17
N ASP A 482 -7.20 -2.44 3.07
CA ASP A 482 -5.80 -2.11 2.75
C ASP A 482 -5.67 -1.50 1.34
N ARG A 483 -6.43 -2.00 0.35
CA ARG A 483 -6.46 -1.42 -1.00
C ARG A 483 -7.05 0.00 -1.02
N LEU A 484 -8.18 0.23 -0.34
CA LEU A 484 -8.83 1.55 -0.24
C LEU A 484 -7.99 2.56 0.54
N ASN A 485 -7.19 2.10 1.49
CA ASN A 485 -6.18 2.91 2.20
C ASN A 485 -4.92 3.17 1.36
N ARG A 486 -4.87 2.69 0.10
CA ARG A 486 -3.73 2.83 -0.83
C ARG A 486 -2.43 2.31 -0.23
N LYS A 487 -2.50 1.21 0.54
CA LYS A 487 -1.33 0.57 1.14
C LYS A 487 -0.37 0.08 0.06
N MET A 488 0.85 0.59 0.07
CA MET A 488 1.94 0.20 -0.84
C MET A 488 2.71 -0.99 -0.27
N ASP A 489 2.10 -2.17 -0.30
CA ASP A 489 2.70 -3.44 0.09
C ASP A 489 3.28 -4.22 -1.11
N ASN A 490 3.76 -5.44 -0.87
CA ASN A 490 4.35 -6.27 -1.93
C ASN A 490 3.36 -6.61 -3.05
N PHE A 491 2.06 -6.74 -2.74
CA PHE A 491 1.01 -6.89 -3.74
C PHE A 491 0.94 -5.68 -4.65
N ALA A 492 0.79 -4.46 -4.10
CA ALA A 492 0.70 -3.24 -4.90
C ALA A 492 1.95 -3.04 -5.78
N ARG A 493 3.14 -3.28 -5.21
CA ARG A 493 4.42 -3.15 -5.94
C ARG A 493 4.51 -4.14 -7.09
N MET A 494 4.22 -5.41 -6.84
CA MET A 494 4.30 -6.44 -7.87
C MET A 494 3.21 -6.24 -8.93
N GLU A 495 1.99 -5.87 -8.53
CA GLU A 495 0.90 -5.53 -9.45
C GLU A 495 1.31 -4.39 -10.40
N LEU A 496 1.83 -3.27 -9.88
CA LEU A 496 2.31 -2.14 -10.70
C LEU A 496 3.44 -2.56 -11.65
N SER A 497 4.37 -3.40 -11.17
CA SER A 497 5.51 -3.86 -11.96
C SER A 497 5.13 -4.83 -13.08
N THR A 498 4.06 -5.61 -12.89
CA THR A 498 3.57 -6.64 -13.82
C THR A 498 2.44 -6.13 -14.73
N ARG A 499 1.94 -4.92 -14.51
CA ARG A 499 1.01 -4.25 -15.44
C ARG A 499 1.71 -3.91 -16.75
N SER A 500 1.06 -4.28 -17.86
CA SER A 500 1.44 -3.82 -19.19
C SER A 500 1.28 -2.31 -19.31
N GLU A 501 2.02 -1.68 -20.23
CA GLU A 501 1.95 -0.23 -20.48
C GLU A 501 0.52 0.24 -20.81
N MET A 502 -0.22 -0.58 -21.56
CA MET A 502 -1.65 -0.38 -21.86
C MET A 502 -2.53 -0.39 -20.59
N GLN A 503 -2.26 -1.31 -19.65
CA GLN A 503 -2.99 -1.37 -18.37
C GLN A 503 -2.61 -0.24 -17.41
N ARG A 504 -1.40 0.32 -17.51
CA ARG A 504 -1.03 1.55 -16.78
C ARG A 504 -1.82 2.73 -17.33
N MET A 505 -1.92 2.88 -18.65
CA MET A 505 -2.77 3.89 -19.30
C MET A 505 -4.26 3.75 -18.92
N LYS A 506 -4.74 2.53 -18.66
CA LYS A 506 -6.11 2.26 -18.19
C LYS A 506 -6.38 2.78 -16.77
N ALA A 507 -5.43 2.65 -15.85
CA ALA A 507 -5.55 3.17 -14.49
C ALA A 507 -5.51 4.70 -14.41
N MET A 508 -5.01 5.35 -15.47
CA MET A 508 -4.79 6.80 -15.56
C MET A 508 -6.00 7.61 -16.03
N VAL A 509 -7.06 6.97 -16.51
CA VAL A 509 -8.27 7.65 -17.00
C VAL A 509 -9.45 7.16 -16.18
N GLU A 510 -9.58 7.65 -14.95
CA GLU A 510 -10.69 7.33 -14.06
C GLU A 510 -11.94 8.21 -14.35
N VAL A 511 -12.37 8.16 -15.61
CA VAL A 511 -13.78 8.14 -16.01
C VAL A 511 -13.95 6.75 -16.61
N PRO A 512 -15.01 5.95 -16.36
CA PRO A 512 -15.13 4.58 -16.87
C PRO A 512 -14.85 4.51 -18.37
N ARG A 513 -13.57 4.31 -18.74
CA ARG A 513 -13.13 4.34 -20.11
C ARG A 513 -13.24 2.91 -20.59
N ARG A 514 -14.19 2.72 -21.50
CA ARG A 514 -14.49 1.41 -22.09
C ARG A 514 -13.23 0.79 -22.69
N PRO A 515 -13.00 -0.52 -22.52
CA PRO A 515 -11.87 -1.20 -23.13
C PRO A 515 -11.88 -1.06 -24.65
N THR A 516 -10.71 -1.02 -25.27
CA THR A 516 -10.57 -0.81 -26.72
C THR A 516 -11.00 -2.06 -27.49
N MET A 517 -11.39 -1.92 -28.77
CA MET A 517 -11.88 -3.08 -29.54
C MET A 517 -10.81 -4.18 -29.69
N GLN A 518 -9.53 -3.81 -29.68
CA GLN A 518 -8.41 -4.73 -29.69
C GLN A 518 -8.23 -5.44 -28.34
N GLU A 519 -8.47 -4.76 -27.21
CA GLU A 519 -8.48 -5.36 -25.87
C GLU A 519 -9.63 -6.37 -25.72
N ILE A 520 -10.81 -6.03 -26.23
CA ILE A 520 -11.97 -6.93 -26.27
C ILE A 520 -11.62 -8.18 -27.08
N GLN A 521 -10.92 -8.04 -28.21
CA GLN A 521 -10.43 -9.19 -28.98
C GLN A 521 -9.34 -9.99 -28.25
N ALA A 522 -8.41 -9.36 -27.54
CA ALA A 522 -7.38 -10.06 -26.79
C ALA A 522 -8.00 -10.94 -25.69
N ARG A 523 -9.00 -10.40 -24.97
CA ARG A 523 -9.81 -11.14 -23.99
C ARG A 523 -10.58 -12.30 -24.64
N ARG A 524 -11.15 -12.09 -25.82
CA ARG A 524 -11.85 -13.14 -26.59
C ARG A 524 -10.90 -14.21 -27.12
N LYS A 525 -9.68 -13.85 -27.52
CA LYS A 525 -8.66 -14.81 -27.98
C LYS A 525 -8.12 -15.67 -26.83
N SER A 526 -8.05 -15.13 -25.61
CA SER A 526 -7.74 -15.92 -24.41
C SER A 526 -8.90 -16.81 -23.95
N SER A 527 -10.16 -16.42 -24.19
CA SER A 527 -11.34 -17.25 -23.84
C SER A 527 -11.77 -18.24 -24.93
N ALA A 528 -11.28 -18.08 -26.18
CA ALA A 528 -11.62 -18.93 -27.32
C ALA A 528 -11.09 -20.38 -27.25
N THR A 529 -10.38 -20.77 -26.18
CA THR A 529 -10.11 -22.19 -25.87
C THR A 529 -11.30 -22.91 -25.23
N GLY A 530 -12.41 -22.22 -24.93
CA GLY A 530 -13.67 -22.82 -24.46
C GLY A 530 -14.90 -22.33 -25.25
N SER A 531 -15.39 -23.13 -26.19
CA SER A 531 -16.55 -22.80 -27.05
C SER A 531 -17.91 -23.00 -26.33
N LYS A 532 -18.83 -22.01 -26.35
CA LYS A 532 -20.11 -22.05 -27.13
C LYS A 532 -21.08 -20.90 -26.79
N MET A 533 -21.50 -20.23 -27.87
CA MET A 533 -22.69 -19.42 -28.18
C MET A 533 -23.68 -19.03 -27.05
N SER A 534 -23.89 -17.71 -26.87
CA SER A 534 -25.04 -17.16 -26.15
C SER A 534 -26.33 -17.37 -26.95
N LYS A 535 -27.32 -18.01 -26.33
CA LYS A 535 -28.68 -18.13 -26.83
C LYS A 535 -29.48 -16.89 -26.45
N ARG A 536 -29.63 -15.93 -27.37
CA ARG A 536 -30.81 -15.06 -27.42
C ARG A 536 -30.94 -14.41 -28.80
N LEU A 537 -31.62 -15.10 -29.71
CA LEU A 537 -32.29 -14.53 -30.88
C LEU A 537 -33.30 -15.56 -31.38
N GLY A 538 -34.52 -15.47 -30.86
CA GLY A 538 -35.69 -16.08 -31.46
C GLY A 538 -36.31 -15.12 -32.46
N MET A 539 -36.74 -15.68 -33.60
CA MET A 539 -37.63 -15.10 -34.62
C MET A 539 -36.99 -14.19 -35.68
N SER A 540 -36.41 -14.77 -36.73
CA SER A 540 -37.00 -14.77 -38.08
C SER A 540 -36.04 -15.25 -39.19
N LEU A 541 -36.55 -16.19 -39.98
CA LEU A 541 -36.15 -16.68 -41.32
C LEU A 541 -35.44 -18.04 -41.46
N PRO A 542 -35.91 -18.91 -42.39
CA PRO A 542 -35.45 -20.29 -42.58
C PRO A 542 -34.49 -20.46 -43.79
N ASN A 543 -33.86 -21.64 -43.81
CA ASN A 543 -33.26 -22.37 -44.96
C ASN A 543 -31.83 -22.05 -45.42
N LEU A 544 -31.18 -23.16 -45.83
CA LEU A 544 -29.87 -23.38 -46.47
C LEU A 544 -28.75 -23.60 -45.44
N GLY A 545 -28.06 -24.74 -45.35
CA GLY A 545 -27.89 -25.90 -46.24
C GLY A 545 -26.51 -26.51 -45.88
N ASP A 546 -26.39 -27.82 -46.01
CA ASP A 546 -25.37 -28.68 -45.39
C ASP A 546 -23.88 -28.38 -45.69
N ASP A 547 -23.07 -28.80 -44.71
CA ASP A 547 -21.71 -29.35 -44.76
C ASP A 547 -20.86 -29.12 -46.02
N GLN A 548 -19.74 -28.41 -45.84
CA GLN A 548 -18.46 -28.84 -46.44
C GLN A 548 -17.31 -28.64 -45.45
N THR A 549 -16.82 -29.78 -44.98
CA THR A 549 -15.51 -30.02 -44.41
C THR A 549 -14.41 -29.52 -45.36
N ILE A 550 -13.73 -28.43 -44.97
CA ILE A 550 -12.44 -28.07 -45.57
C ILE A 550 -11.39 -28.09 -44.48
N SER A 551 -10.63 -29.17 -44.48
CA SER A 551 -9.35 -29.34 -43.81
C SER A 551 -8.39 -28.22 -44.24
N PHE A 552 -8.03 -27.34 -43.32
CA PHE A 552 -6.80 -26.54 -43.47
C PHE A 552 -5.76 -27.02 -42.48
N GLN A 553 -4.61 -27.33 -43.06
CA GLN A 553 -3.43 -27.92 -42.48
C GLN A 553 -3.01 -27.20 -41.19
N ARG A 554 -2.74 -28.03 -40.19
CA ARG A 554 -2.03 -27.73 -38.95
C ARG A 554 -0.61 -27.26 -39.30
N ASN A 555 -0.44 -26.01 -39.69
CA ASN A 555 0.85 -25.35 -39.57
C ASN A 555 1.04 -25.01 -38.10
N SER A 556 1.87 -25.82 -37.46
CA SER A 556 2.50 -25.61 -36.17
C SER A 556 3.14 -24.22 -36.13
N MET A 557 2.35 -23.20 -35.78
CA MET A 557 2.86 -22.00 -35.15
C MET A 557 3.07 -22.40 -33.69
N LEU A 558 4.32 -22.71 -33.38
CA LEU A 558 4.84 -22.77 -32.01
C LEU A 558 4.16 -21.65 -31.20
N PRO A 559 3.59 -21.93 -30.01
CA PRO A 559 3.28 -20.85 -29.11
C PRO A 559 4.63 -20.16 -28.88
N ARG A 560 4.77 -18.93 -29.36
CA ARG A 560 5.83 -18.04 -28.94
C ARG A 560 5.60 -17.93 -27.44
N ILE A 561 6.29 -18.79 -26.69
CA ILE A 561 6.50 -18.66 -25.27
C ILE A 561 6.91 -17.21 -25.14
N VAL A 562 6.01 -16.38 -24.63
CA VAL A 562 6.41 -15.11 -24.05
C VAL A 562 7.26 -15.55 -22.88
N MET A 563 8.54 -15.79 -23.17
CA MET A 563 9.56 -15.87 -22.14
C MET A 563 9.42 -14.53 -21.46
N SER A 564 8.80 -14.53 -20.29
CA SER A 564 8.85 -13.41 -19.38
C SER A 564 10.33 -13.08 -19.26
N ASP A 565 10.71 -11.94 -19.82
CA ASP A 565 12.01 -11.33 -19.64
C ASP A 565 12.36 -11.45 -18.14
N PRO A 566 13.56 -11.86 -17.72
CA PRO A 566 13.96 -11.95 -16.31
C PRO A 566 14.09 -10.56 -15.65
N ALA A 567 13.15 -9.66 -15.93
CA ALA A 567 13.16 -8.24 -15.65
C ALA A 567 12.54 -7.91 -14.28
N ALA A 568 13.13 -8.48 -13.22
CA ALA A 568 13.07 -7.96 -11.85
C ALA A 568 14.10 -8.69 -10.97
N ARG A 569 15.38 -8.66 -11.34
CA ARG A 569 16.47 -9.12 -10.47
C ARG A 569 17.48 -8.00 -10.25
N THR A 570 17.09 -6.96 -9.53
CA THR A 570 18.06 -6.44 -8.56
C THR A 570 18.13 -7.50 -7.47
N PRO A 571 19.26 -8.19 -7.27
CA PRO A 571 19.37 -9.09 -6.13
C PRO A 571 19.03 -8.28 -4.88
N PRO A 572 18.12 -8.75 -4.00
CA PRO A 572 17.91 -8.08 -2.73
C PRO A 572 19.28 -7.93 -2.08
N LYS A 573 19.62 -6.71 -1.64
CA LYS A 573 20.86 -6.48 -0.89
C LYS A 573 20.86 -7.51 0.24
N ALA A 574 21.93 -8.29 0.34
CA ALA A 574 22.04 -9.33 1.35
C ALA A 574 21.74 -8.70 2.72
N PRO A 575 20.83 -9.29 3.52
CA PRO A 575 20.47 -8.72 4.80
C PRO A 575 21.70 -8.65 5.69
N GLN A 576 21.85 -7.56 6.41
CA GLN A 576 22.97 -7.39 7.33
C GLN A 576 22.68 -8.12 8.63
N VAL A 577 23.66 -8.90 9.09
CA VAL A 577 23.58 -9.60 10.37
C VAL A 577 24.42 -8.83 11.40
N PHE A 578 23.80 -8.43 12.51
CA PHE A 578 24.49 -7.83 13.64
C PHE A 578 24.63 -8.84 14.79
N LYS A 579 25.88 -9.10 15.18
CA LYS A 579 26.21 -10.02 16.27
C LYS A 579 26.07 -9.31 17.62
N LEU A 580 25.25 -9.87 18.51
CA LEU A 580 25.13 -9.45 19.91
C LEU A 580 26.38 -9.89 20.70
N PRO A 581 26.74 -9.20 21.80
CA PRO A 581 27.78 -9.67 22.71
C PRO A 581 27.48 -11.06 23.25
N ASP A 582 28.51 -11.76 23.71
CA ASP A 582 28.30 -13.04 24.40
C ASP A 582 27.60 -12.80 25.73
N PHE A 583 26.76 -13.75 26.14
CA PHE A 583 25.99 -13.63 27.39
C PHE A 583 26.92 -13.54 28.61
N PRO A 584 26.54 -12.74 29.62
CA PRO A 584 27.36 -12.61 30.82
C PRO A 584 27.45 -13.94 31.56
N ALA A 585 28.62 -14.23 32.13
CA ALA A 585 28.87 -15.46 32.90
C ALA A 585 28.04 -15.53 34.20
N SER A 586 27.60 -14.40 34.72
CA SER A 586 26.66 -14.31 35.86
C SER A 586 25.53 -13.36 35.52
N LEU A 587 24.32 -13.65 36.01
CA LEU A 587 23.13 -12.83 35.79
C LEU A 587 22.90 -11.80 36.90
N SER A 588 23.98 -11.35 37.54
CA SER A 588 23.90 -10.26 38.52
C SER A 588 23.48 -8.96 37.84
N PHE A 589 22.85 -8.05 38.58
CA PHE A 589 22.46 -6.74 38.06
C PHE A 589 23.63 -6.00 37.38
N HIS A 590 24.81 -6.02 38.00
CA HIS A 590 26.00 -5.38 37.45
C HIS A 590 26.49 -6.04 36.15
N SER A 591 26.47 -7.37 36.08
CA SER A 591 26.86 -8.12 34.88
C SER A 591 25.92 -7.83 33.70
N VAL A 592 24.62 -7.75 33.96
CA VAL A 592 23.61 -7.43 32.94
C VAL A 592 23.74 -5.97 32.47
N GLN A 593 24.00 -5.02 33.39
CA GLN A 593 24.29 -3.64 33.01
C GLN A 593 25.57 -3.51 32.17
N ASN A 594 26.60 -4.29 32.47
CA ASN A 594 27.82 -4.36 31.66
C ASN A 594 27.53 -4.89 30.25
N TYR A 595 26.75 -5.96 30.13
CA TYR A 595 26.32 -6.52 28.85
C TYR A 595 25.58 -5.47 28.00
N TYR A 596 24.62 -4.74 28.58
CA TYR A 596 23.93 -3.67 27.86
C TYR A 596 24.87 -2.51 27.49
N SER A 597 25.82 -2.17 28.37
CA SER A 597 26.81 -1.13 28.09
C SER A 597 27.71 -1.51 26.92
N GLU A 598 28.16 -2.77 26.84
CA GLU A 598 28.90 -3.31 25.70
C GLU A 598 28.07 -3.29 24.42
N LEU A 599 26.80 -3.73 24.49
CA LEU A 599 25.87 -3.68 23.36
C LEU A 599 25.67 -2.26 22.83
N ILE A 600 25.49 -1.27 23.73
CA ILE A 600 25.38 0.15 23.36
C ILE A 600 26.66 0.64 22.66
N GLN A 601 27.85 0.21 23.12
CA GLN A 601 29.12 0.56 22.47
C GLN A 601 29.26 -0.08 21.08
N LEU A 602 28.90 -1.36 20.92
CA LEU A 602 28.91 -2.03 19.62
C LEU A 602 27.93 -1.39 18.64
N LEU A 603 26.71 -1.07 19.09
CA LEU A 603 25.73 -0.34 18.29
C LEU A 603 26.24 1.07 17.94
N GLY A 604 26.93 1.75 18.86
CA GLY A 604 27.59 3.03 18.59
C GLY A 604 28.67 2.95 17.50
N LYS A 605 29.50 1.90 17.52
CA LYS A 605 30.50 1.63 16.47
C LYS A 605 29.81 1.33 15.13
N ALA A 606 28.74 0.54 15.13
CA ALA A 606 27.97 0.23 13.93
C ALA A 606 27.34 1.50 13.32
N ILE A 607 26.70 2.33 14.15
CA ILE A 607 26.14 3.63 13.75
C ILE A 607 27.23 4.51 13.12
N PHE A 608 28.42 4.59 13.74
CA PHE A 608 29.53 5.38 13.20
C PHE A 608 30.02 4.85 11.85
N SER A 609 30.11 3.52 11.68
CA SER A 609 30.55 2.90 10.43
C SER A 609 29.56 3.11 9.27
N VAL A 610 28.26 3.12 9.54
CA VAL A 610 27.19 3.16 8.51
C VAL A 610 26.78 4.57 8.11
N GLN A 611 27.15 5.60 8.89
CA GLN A 611 26.69 6.99 8.76
C GLN A 611 26.77 7.61 7.36
N LYS A 612 27.57 7.05 6.44
CA LYS A 612 27.77 7.57 5.08
C LYS A 612 27.17 6.71 3.96
N GLU A 613 26.71 5.49 4.25
CA GLU A 613 26.45 4.48 3.21
C GLU A 613 24.98 4.03 3.11
N ASN A 614 24.28 3.87 4.25
CA ASN A 614 22.92 3.33 4.23
C ASN A 614 22.04 3.89 5.36
N SER A 615 21.24 4.90 5.02
CA SER A 615 20.26 5.52 5.93
C SER A 615 19.24 4.53 6.49
N THR A 616 18.78 3.56 5.69
CA THR A 616 17.74 2.62 6.13
C THR A 616 18.27 1.73 7.26
N LEU A 617 19.48 1.20 7.08
CA LEU A 617 20.17 0.42 8.07
C LEU A 617 20.54 1.25 9.33
N LEU A 618 20.95 2.50 9.13
CA LEU A 618 21.24 3.43 10.22
C LEU A 618 20.03 3.63 11.15
N ALA A 619 18.83 3.78 10.58
CA ALA A 619 17.58 3.89 11.34
C ALA A 619 17.34 2.69 12.26
N ARG A 620 17.64 1.47 11.79
CA ARG A 620 17.47 0.23 12.56
C ARG A 620 18.45 0.14 13.72
N PHE A 621 19.68 0.64 13.56
CA PHE A 621 20.61 0.75 14.67
C PHE A 621 20.19 1.82 15.70
N TYR A 622 19.64 2.96 15.26
CA TYR A 622 19.05 3.93 16.18
C TYR A 622 17.88 3.34 16.96
N TYR A 623 16.99 2.59 16.31
CA TYR A 623 15.91 1.88 16.98
C TYR A 623 16.43 0.95 18.08
N LEU A 624 17.38 0.07 17.75
CA LEU A 624 17.95 -0.89 18.70
C LEU A 624 18.66 -0.18 19.85
N ARG A 625 19.50 0.82 19.57
CA ARG A 625 20.24 1.54 20.63
C ARG A 625 19.31 2.34 21.52
N GLY A 626 18.29 2.99 20.95
CA GLY A 626 17.24 3.69 21.70
C GLY A 626 16.45 2.75 22.61
N PHE A 627 16.15 1.54 22.12
CA PHE A 627 15.51 0.49 22.92
C PHE A 627 16.41 0.03 24.09
N ILE A 628 17.67 -0.32 23.84
CA ILE A 628 18.59 -0.74 24.91
C ILE A 628 18.84 0.39 25.91
N ASN A 629 18.98 1.65 25.46
CA ASN A 629 19.08 2.82 26.34
C ASN A 629 17.83 2.97 27.22
N THR A 630 16.64 2.63 26.71
CA THR A 630 15.40 2.62 27.48
C THR A 630 15.43 1.58 28.59
N LEU A 631 15.89 0.35 28.30
CA LEU A 631 16.08 -0.70 29.30
C LEU A 631 17.11 -0.33 30.38
N CYS A 632 18.13 0.44 30.01
CA CYS A 632 19.13 1.00 30.92
C CYS A 632 18.67 2.28 31.65
N TRP A 633 17.42 2.74 31.46
CA TRP A 633 16.89 3.98 32.04
C TRP A 633 17.66 5.25 31.64
N ARG A 634 18.43 5.19 30.55
CA ARG A 634 19.09 6.35 29.94
C ARG A 634 18.09 7.09 29.05
N ARG A 635 17.04 7.64 29.68
CA ARG A 635 15.86 8.19 28.99
C ARG A 635 16.21 9.27 27.97
N LEU A 636 17.13 10.18 28.32
CA LEU A 636 17.55 11.25 27.42
C LEU A 636 18.36 10.74 26.20
N ASP A 637 19.18 9.72 26.39
CA ASP A 637 19.92 9.09 25.28
C ASP A 637 18.98 8.32 24.37
N ALA A 638 18.01 7.60 24.95
CA ALA A 638 16.96 6.91 24.22
C ALA A 638 16.12 7.89 23.38
N LEU A 639 15.68 9.00 23.96
CA LEU A 639 14.98 10.06 23.21
C LEU A 639 15.84 10.66 22.10
N GLY A 640 17.15 10.82 22.32
CA GLY A 640 18.09 11.22 21.28
C GLY A 640 18.15 10.23 20.12
N ASP A 641 18.21 8.94 20.40
CA ASP A 641 18.18 7.89 19.38
C ASP A 641 16.85 7.84 18.63
N PHE A 642 15.71 7.94 19.33
CA PHE A 642 14.40 7.97 18.70
C PHE A 642 14.17 9.24 17.88
N GLN A 643 14.73 10.38 18.28
CA GLN A 643 14.73 11.59 17.45
C GLN A 643 15.51 11.40 16.15
N ASN A 644 16.68 10.74 16.20
CA ASN A 644 17.44 10.41 15.00
C ASN A 644 16.71 9.39 14.11
N LEU A 645 16.07 8.39 14.73
CA LEU A 645 15.20 7.45 14.03
C LEU A 645 14.06 8.18 13.30
N TYR A 646 13.40 9.11 13.98
CA TYR A 646 12.29 9.88 13.43
C TYR A 646 12.69 10.67 12.16
N LYS A 647 13.92 11.19 12.10
CA LYS A 647 14.46 11.84 10.90
C LYS A 647 14.74 10.84 9.77
N THR A 648 15.19 9.64 10.12
CA THR A 648 15.78 8.69 9.17
C THR A 648 14.75 7.70 8.57
N ASP A 649 13.83 7.19 9.37
CA ASP A 649 12.79 6.22 8.95
C ASP A 649 11.58 6.33 9.88
N THR A 650 10.54 7.06 9.44
CA THR A 650 9.31 7.26 10.21
C THR A 650 8.46 5.99 10.31
N ALA A 651 8.61 5.05 9.38
CA ALA A 651 7.74 3.87 9.29
C ALA A 651 7.95 2.90 10.46
N ILE A 652 9.15 2.84 11.02
CA ILE A 652 9.52 1.99 12.16
C ILE A 652 9.53 2.73 13.50
N PHE A 653 9.04 3.97 13.55
CA PHE A 653 9.05 4.80 14.76
C PHE A 653 8.12 4.21 15.85
N PRO A 654 8.63 3.91 17.06
CA PRO A 654 7.83 3.26 18.10
C PRO A 654 7.03 4.27 18.92
N THR A 655 5.96 4.83 18.35
CA THR A 655 5.18 5.93 18.94
C THR A 655 4.78 5.67 20.40
N GLN A 656 4.21 4.50 20.71
CA GLN A 656 3.74 4.17 22.07
C GLN A 656 4.87 4.14 23.11
N LEU A 657 6.03 3.55 22.75
CA LEU A 657 7.21 3.54 23.62
C LEU A 657 7.72 4.96 23.87
N VAL A 658 7.78 5.78 22.82
CA VAL A 658 8.27 7.16 22.93
C VAL A 658 7.30 8.00 23.77
N THR A 659 5.98 7.84 23.60
CA THR A 659 4.98 8.46 24.48
C THR A 659 5.23 8.11 25.94
N TRP A 660 5.36 6.81 26.23
CA TRP A 660 5.65 6.34 27.59
C TRP A 660 6.97 6.93 28.14
N LEU A 661 8.03 6.96 27.33
CA LEU A 661 9.31 7.55 27.71
C LEU A 661 9.16 9.02 28.08
N VAL A 662 8.46 9.79 27.24
CA VAL A 662 8.19 11.22 27.44
C VAL A 662 7.41 11.48 28.73
N ASP A 663 6.43 10.62 29.04
CA ASP A 663 5.63 10.71 30.26
C ASP A 663 6.42 10.25 31.50
N SER A 664 7.44 9.40 31.32
CA SER A 664 8.30 8.89 32.40
C SER A 664 9.48 9.79 32.80
N LEU A 665 9.70 10.90 32.10
CA LEU A 665 10.81 11.82 32.38
C LEU A 665 10.67 12.51 33.74
N HIS A 666 11.75 12.53 34.52
CA HIS A 666 11.82 13.35 35.73
C HIS A 666 11.87 14.85 35.40
N GLN A 667 11.55 15.71 36.37
CA GLN A 667 11.48 17.17 36.15
C GLN A 667 12.81 17.76 35.64
N ASP A 668 13.95 17.27 36.13
CA ASP A 668 15.27 17.75 35.69
C ASP A 668 15.63 17.23 34.30
N GLU A 669 15.35 15.96 34.00
CA GLU A 669 15.51 15.41 32.66
C GLU A 669 14.61 16.14 31.66
N ARG A 670 13.39 16.49 32.08
CA ARG A 670 12.44 17.24 31.25
C ARG A 670 12.97 18.63 30.93
N ARG A 671 13.53 19.34 31.91
CA ARG A 671 14.20 20.63 31.69
C ARG A 671 15.38 20.47 30.73
N GLN A 672 16.20 19.42 30.87
CA GLN A 672 17.31 19.13 29.95
C GLN A 672 16.85 18.74 28.54
N ALA A 673 15.71 18.07 28.40
CA ALA A 673 15.12 17.78 27.10
C ALA A 673 14.55 19.04 26.45
N ASP A 674 13.93 19.93 27.24
CA ASP A 674 13.34 21.18 26.75
C ASP A 674 14.40 22.23 26.34
N THR A 675 15.64 22.14 26.85
CA THR A 675 16.77 22.95 26.33
C THR A 675 17.29 22.45 24.99
N ARG A 676 17.00 21.19 24.61
CA ARG A 676 17.33 20.61 23.31
C ARG A 676 16.15 20.81 22.34
N PRO A 677 16.26 21.68 21.33
CA PRO A 677 15.12 22.06 20.49
C PRO A 677 14.49 20.87 19.75
N GLU A 678 15.32 19.93 19.30
CA GLU A 678 14.88 18.73 18.61
C GLU A 678 14.05 17.80 19.50
N LEU A 679 14.48 17.58 20.74
CA LEU A 679 13.75 16.74 21.70
C LEU A 679 12.47 17.42 22.15
N LYS A 680 12.50 18.74 22.38
CA LYS A 680 11.30 19.53 22.69
C LYS A 680 10.23 19.39 21.59
N ARG A 681 10.64 19.43 20.31
CA ARG A 681 9.74 19.25 19.16
C ARG A 681 9.15 17.83 19.12
N LEU A 682 9.98 16.80 19.30
CA LEU A 682 9.52 15.42 19.36
C LEU A 682 8.48 15.21 20.47
N ILE A 683 8.79 15.72 21.65
CA ILE A 683 7.93 15.68 22.83
C ILE A 683 6.57 16.34 22.59
N LEU A 684 6.57 17.56 22.01
CA LEU A 684 5.33 18.28 21.70
C LEU A 684 4.51 17.49 20.68
N LYS A 685 5.16 16.99 19.62
CA LYS A 685 4.50 16.25 18.55
C LYS A 685 3.87 14.95 19.05
N VAL A 686 4.60 14.16 19.83
CA VAL A 686 4.09 12.92 20.40
C VAL A 686 2.88 13.17 21.30
N LYS A 687 2.87 14.27 22.08
CA LYS A 687 1.70 14.66 22.86
C LYS A 687 0.50 15.05 21.98
N THR A 688 0.73 15.87 20.95
CA THR A 688 -0.33 16.28 20.01
C THR A 688 -0.88 15.11 19.19
N GLU A 689 -0.05 14.17 18.77
CA GLU A 689 -0.47 12.95 18.07
C GLU A 689 -1.24 12.01 18.99
N ASN A 690 -0.83 11.89 20.26
CA ASN A 690 -1.55 11.11 21.27
C ASN A 690 -2.94 11.69 21.57
N GLU A 691 -3.08 13.02 21.57
CA GLU A 691 -4.38 13.71 21.69
C GLU A 691 -5.27 13.54 20.44
N LYS A 692 -4.68 13.33 19.25
CA LYS A 692 -5.40 13.06 17.99
C LYS A 692 -5.80 11.59 17.80
N LEU A 693 -5.22 10.65 18.54
CA LEU A 693 -5.53 9.22 18.48
C LEU A 693 -6.90 8.93 19.13
N SER A 694 -7.98 9.41 18.51
CA SER A 694 -9.37 9.02 18.84
C SER A 694 -10.36 9.20 17.67
N VAL A 695 -9.90 9.45 16.44
CA VAL A 695 -10.78 9.34 15.25
C VAL A 695 -9.98 8.66 14.14
N GLN A 696 -10.01 7.33 14.12
CA GLN A 696 -9.72 6.65 12.85
C GLN A 696 -10.78 7.14 11.86
N PRO A 697 -10.39 7.61 10.66
CA PRO A 697 -11.37 7.94 9.62
C PRO A 697 -12.22 6.68 9.40
N ASP A 698 -13.54 6.86 9.40
CA ASP A 698 -14.56 5.79 9.33
C ASP A 698 -14.10 4.63 8.43
N ASP A 699 -13.60 3.57 9.07
CA ASP A 699 -12.67 2.60 8.45
C ASP A 699 -13.45 1.46 7.76
N HIS A 700 -14.76 1.63 7.65
CA HIS A 700 -15.69 0.67 7.08
C HIS A 700 -15.66 0.71 5.55
N VAL A 701 -15.43 -0.45 4.95
CA VAL A 701 -15.58 -0.63 3.50
C VAL A 701 -17.06 -0.81 3.21
N LYS A 702 -17.62 0.07 2.39
CA LYS A 702 -19.03 -0.01 2.00
C LYS A 702 -19.17 -0.94 0.80
N LYS A 703 -20.11 -1.89 0.88
CA LYS A 703 -20.63 -2.57 -0.31
C LYS A 703 -21.67 -1.65 -0.93
N PHE A 704 -21.53 -1.35 -2.22
CA PHE A 704 -22.55 -0.57 -2.91
C PHE A 704 -23.86 -1.37 -2.98
N GLU A 705 -24.97 -0.75 -2.57
CA GLU A 705 -26.31 -1.27 -2.77
C GLU A 705 -27.16 -0.23 -3.48
N LEU A 706 -28.05 -0.70 -4.34
CA LEU A 706 -29.02 0.17 -5.00
C LEU A 706 -29.96 0.82 -3.97
N PRO A 707 -30.33 2.10 -4.16
CA PRO A 707 -31.14 2.85 -3.22
C PRO A 707 -32.52 2.20 -3.04
N ARG A 708 -33.00 2.09 -1.79
CA ARG A 708 -34.35 1.60 -1.45
C ARG A 708 -35.33 2.70 -1.03
N LYS A 709 -34.82 3.92 -0.80
CA LYS A 709 -35.57 5.11 -0.38
C LYS A 709 -35.47 6.19 -1.44
N ARG A 710 -36.50 7.03 -1.52
CA ARG A 710 -36.50 8.20 -2.43
C ARG A 710 -35.31 9.10 -2.15
N LEU A 711 -34.63 9.53 -3.21
CA LEU A 711 -33.39 10.27 -3.12
C LEU A 711 -33.63 11.77 -3.31
N HIS A 712 -33.29 12.57 -2.30
CA HIS A 712 -33.14 14.02 -2.47
C HIS A 712 -31.87 14.36 -3.26
N GLN A 713 -31.72 15.61 -3.71
CA GLN A 713 -30.61 16.04 -4.58
C GLN A 713 -29.22 15.68 -3.99
N GLU A 714 -28.98 15.96 -2.71
CA GLU A 714 -27.70 15.62 -2.06
C GLU A 714 -27.47 14.10 -1.94
N GLU A 715 -28.52 13.35 -1.59
CA GLU A 715 -28.46 11.88 -1.49
C GLU A 715 -28.25 11.23 -2.87
N PHE A 716 -28.85 11.82 -3.91
CA PHE A 716 -28.68 11.41 -5.30
C PHE A 716 -27.27 11.69 -5.78
N VAL A 717 -26.70 12.86 -5.47
CA VAL A 717 -25.29 13.18 -5.76
C VAL A 717 -24.38 12.12 -5.15
N ARG A 718 -24.54 11.85 -3.86
CA ARG A 718 -23.76 10.81 -3.17
C ARG A 718 -23.93 9.43 -3.81
N CYS A 719 -25.17 9.01 -4.11
CA CYS A 719 -25.44 7.70 -4.71
C CYS A 719 -24.82 7.55 -6.11
N VAL A 720 -24.91 8.59 -6.94
CA VAL A 720 -24.32 8.61 -8.29
C VAL A 720 -22.80 8.57 -8.24
N GLN A 721 -22.19 9.30 -7.31
CA GLN A 721 -20.74 9.26 -7.10
C GLN A 721 -20.29 7.89 -6.54
N GLU A 722 -20.98 7.35 -5.53
CA GLU A 722 -20.71 6.03 -4.93
C GLU A 722 -20.74 4.90 -5.98
N CYS A 723 -21.69 4.93 -6.90
CA CYS A 723 -21.84 3.93 -7.95
C CYS A 723 -20.91 4.12 -9.17
N GLY A 724 -20.15 5.22 -9.20
CA GLY A 724 -19.12 5.49 -10.21
C GLY A 724 -19.64 5.90 -11.59
N ILE A 725 -20.88 6.40 -11.69
CA ILE A 725 -21.46 6.83 -12.98
C ILE A 725 -20.81 8.15 -13.43
N VAL A 726 -20.84 9.17 -12.57
CA VAL A 726 -20.30 10.51 -12.82
C VAL A 726 -19.74 11.05 -11.51
N LYS A 727 -18.55 11.67 -11.54
CA LYS A 727 -17.94 12.34 -10.39
C LYS A 727 -18.35 13.83 -10.28
N ASP A 728 -18.43 14.51 -11.42
CA ASP A 728 -18.72 15.95 -11.52
C ASP A 728 -20.13 16.30 -11.02
N VAL A 729 -20.20 17.06 -9.92
CA VAL A 729 -21.44 17.47 -9.26
C VAL A 729 -22.36 18.25 -10.21
N ALA A 730 -21.81 19.11 -11.08
CA ALA A 730 -22.61 19.90 -12.01
C ALA A 730 -23.35 19.00 -13.03
N THR A 731 -22.68 17.97 -13.54
CA THR A 731 -23.29 16.97 -14.43
C THR A 731 -24.33 16.13 -13.69
N ILE A 732 -24.08 15.76 -12.43
CA ILE A 732 -25.05 15.03 -11.62
C ILE A 732 -26.31 15.87 -11.35
N HIS A 733 -26.17 17.18 -11.10
CA HIS A 733 -27.31 18.08 -10.98
C HIS A 733 -28.14 18.13 -12.27
N ARG A 734 -27.50 18.21 -13.45
CA ARG A 734 -28.21 18.13 -14.73
C ARG A 734 -28.94 16.81 -14.92
N LEU A 735 -28.34 15.70 -14.46
CA LEU A 735 -28.97 14.37 -14.48
C LEU A 735 -30.17 14.30 -13.53
N PHE A 736 -30.05 14.85 -12.33
CA PHE A 736 -31.15 14.95 -11.37
C PHE A 736 -32.33 15.74 -11.96
N ASP A 737 -32.07 16.87 -12.61
CA ASP A 737 -33.09 17.69 -13.28
C ASP A 737 -33.72 17.01 -14.52
N ALA A 738 -32.95 16.16 -15.20
CA ALA A 738 -33.43 15.33 -16.30
C ALA A 738 -34.40 14.25 -15.80
N LEU A 739 -34.06 13.55 -14.71
CA LEU A 739 -34.89 12.47 -14.15
C LEU A 739 -36.13 12.97 -13.40
N THR A 740 -36.04 14.11 -12.71
CA THR A 740 -37.16 14.66 -11.91
C THR A 740 -38.14 15.51 -12.71
N ASN A 741 -37.75 15.93 -13.93
CA ASN A 741 -38.53 16.75 -14.85
C ASN A 741 -39.29 17.94 -14.22
N GLY A 742 -38.75 18.52 -13.15
CA GLY A 742 -39.31 19.69 -12.46
C GLY A 742 -40.29 19.41 -11.30
N GLN A 743 -40.80 18.18 -11.11
CA GLN A 743 -41.63 17.76 -9.96
C GLN A 743 -41.70 16.21 -9.90
N PRO A 744 -41.47 15.55 -8.73
CA PRO A 744 -41.02 16.08 -7.44
C PRO A 744 -39.48 16.20 -7.39
N LYS A 745 -38.95 17.02 -6.45
CA LYS A 745 -37.50 17.16 -6.16
C LYS A 745 -36.90 15.91 -5.48
N GLN A 746 -37.34 14.73 -5.90
CA GLN A 746 -36.88 13.44 -5.42
C GLN A 746 -36.89 12.45 -6.58
N VAL A 747 -35.87 11.61 -6.65
CA VAL A 747 -35.83 10.49 -7.61
C VAL A 747 -36.37 9.23 -6.92
N ASP A 748 -37.31 8.55 -7.57
CA ASP A 748 -37.85 7.29 -7.08
C ASP A 748 -36.80 6.16 -7.19
N PRO A 749 -36.66 5.27 -6.19
CA PRO A 749 -35.74 4.14 -6.21
C PRO A 749 -35.84 3.29 -7.48
N GLU A 750 -37.07 3.03 -7.94
CA GLU A 750 -37.30 2.17 -9.09
C GLU A 750 -36.87 2.87 -10.38
N LEU A 751 -37.12 4.17 -10.48
CA LEU A 751 -36.64 4.98 -11.59
C LEU A 751 -35.10 5.00 -11.65
N PHE A 752 -34.43 5.15 -10.49
CA PHE A 752 -32.97 5.07 -10.42
C PHE A 752 -32.47 3.69 -10.81
N ARG A 753 -33.12 2.61 -10.34
CA ARG A 753 -32.78 1.23 -10.68
C ARG A 753 -32.87 1.00 -12.19
N VAL A 754 -33.96 1.43 -12.82
CA VAL A 754 -34.14 1.31 -14.28
C VAL A 754 -33.08 2.13 -15.03
N PHE A 755 -32.83 3.37 -14.62
CA PHE A 755 -31.76 4.20 -15.19
C PHE A 755 -30.38 3.53 -15.05
N TYR A 756 -30.04 3.04 -13.85
CA TYR A 756 -28.80 2.33 -13.59
C TYR A 756 -28.66 1.08 -14.47
N THR A 757 -29.74 0.33 -14.62
CA THR A 757 -29.79 -0.86 -15.48
C THR A 757 -29.52 -0.49 -16.94
N PHE A 758 -30.20 0.53 -17.48
CA PHE A 758 -29.97 1.02 -18.83
C PHE A 758 -28.55 1.57 -19.05
N TRP A 759 -28.02 2.33 -18.09
CA TRP A 759 -26.63 2.78 -18.12
C TRP A 759 -25.67 1.60 -18.27
N LYS A 760 -25.91 0.53 -17.50
CA LYS A 760 -25.12 -0.69 -17.52
C LYS A 760 -25.32 -1.55 -18.76
N GLU A 761 -26.53 -1.67 -19.27
CA GLU A 761 -26.82 -2.35 -20.53
C GLU A 761 -26.16 -1.61 -21.71
N THR A 762 -26.24 -0.28 -21.75
CA THR A 762 -25.58 0.55 -22.77
C THR A 762 -24.05 0.40 -22.72
N GLU A 763 -23.50 0.19 -21.52
CA GLU A 763 -22.08 -0.12 -21.33
C GLU A 763 -21.72 -1.54 -21.82
N ALA A 764 -22.58 -2.54 -21.57
CA ALA A 764 -22.38 -3.93 -21.96
C ALA A 764 -22.61 -4.18 -23.47
N GLU A 765 -23.64 -3.61 -24.08
CA GLU A 765 -23.94 -3.71 -25.51
C GLU A 765 -22.79 -3.18 -26.38
N ALA A 766 -22.09 -2.16 -25.90
CA ALA A 766 -20.90 -1.64 -26.55
C ALA A 766 -19.71 -2.60 -26.49
N GLN A 767 -19.63 -3.47 -25.46
CA GLN A 767 -18.54 -4.44 -25.28
C GLN A 767 -18.81 -5.76 -26.00
N ASP A 768 -20.06 -6.19 -26.12
CA ASP A 768 -20.41 -7.51 -26.67
C ASP A 768 -20.49 -7.55 -28.21
N PHE A 769 -20.20 -6.43 -28.88
CA PHE A 769 -20.26 -6.37 -30.34
C PHE A 769 -19.06 -7.08 -31.00
N ASN A 770 -19.34 -8.07 -31.85
CA ASN A 770 -18.34 -8.66 -32.75
C ASN A 770 -18.21 -7.80 -34.01
N LEU A 771 -17.37 -6.75 -33.94
CA LEU A 771 -16.93 -6.06 -35.15
C LEU A 771 -16.07 -7.03 -35.98
N PRO A 772 -16.25 -7.10 -37.31
CA PRO A 772 -15.34 -7.85 -38.19
C PRO A 772 -13.89 -7.46 -37.95
N SER A 773 -12.95 -8.41 -38.07
CA SER A 773 -11.51 -8.19 -37.87
C SER A 773 -10.99 -7.00 -38.68
N GLU A 774 -11.46 -6.89 -39.93
CA GLU A 774 -11.16 -5.80 -40.85
C GLU A 774 -11.54 -4.43 -40.28
N VAL A 775 -12.67 -4.30 -39.58
CA VAL A 775 -13.09 -3.03 -38.98
C VAL A 775 -12.16 -2.65 -37.82
N ILE A 776 -11.69 -3.65 -37.05
CA ILE A 776 -10.86 -3.45 -35.87
C ILE A 776 -9.43 -3.02 -36.27
N ASP A 777 -8.92 -3.53 -37.39
CA ASP A 777 -7.62 -3.11 -37.93
C ASP A 777 -7.60 -1.64 -38.40
N HIS A 778 -8.79 -1.06 -38.67
CA HIS A 778 -8.95 0.34 -39.09
C HIS A 778 -9.29 1.29 -37.92
N LEU A 779 -9.46 0.77 -36.69
CA LEU A 779 -9.63 1.57 -35.48
C LEU A 779 -8.26 1.79 -34.82
N ASP A 780 -8.02 3.01 -34.33
CA ASP A 780 -6.79 3.28 -33.58
C ASP A 780 -6.74 2.43 -32.30
N HIS A 781 -5.54 2.15 -31.78
CA HIS A 781 -5.34 1.41 -30.52
C HIS A 781 -6.10 1.99 -29.32
N SER A 782 -6.47 3.28 -29.36
CA SER A 782 -7.21 3.98 -28.31
C SER A 782 -8.68 4.24 -28.65
N GLU A 783 -9.16 3.84 -29.84
CA GLU A 783 -10.51 4.12 -30.35
C GLU A 783 -11.52 3.03 -29.95
N CYS A 784 -12.69 3.43 -29.44
CA CYS A 784 -13.75 2.51 -29.00
C CYS A 784 -15.09 2.92 -29.61
N VAL A 785 -15.96 1.94 -29.87
CA VAL A 785 -17.35 2.21 -30.25
C VAL A 785 -18.17 2.42 -28.98
N TYR A 786 -18.86 3.56 -28.89
CA TYR A 786 -19.63 3.96 -27.72
C TYR A 786 -21.15 3.84 -27.91
N LYS A 787 -21.64 3.98 -29.14
CA LYS A 787 -23.06 3.84 -29.44
C LYS A 787 -23.25 3.26 -30.84
N LEU A 788 -24.26 2.42 -31.00
CA LEU A 788 -24.68 1.84 -32.27
C LEU A 788 -26.15 2.14 -32.52
N SER A 789 -26.50 2.43 -33.77
CA SER A 789 -27.89 2.59 -34.17
C SER A 789 -28.54 1.25 -34.49
N SER A 790 -29.87 1.24 -34.55
CA SER A 790 -30.59 0.22 -35.32
C SER A 790 -30.15 0.20 -36.79
N CYS A 791 -30.42 -0.90 -37.50
CA CYS A 791 -30.08 -1.01 -38.93
C CYS A 791 -30.96 -0.06 -39.74
N VAL A 792 -30.33 0.85 -40.48
CA VAL A 792 -30.98 1.98 -41.15
C VAL A 792 -30.54 2.11 -42.59
N LYS A 793 -31.41 2.72 -43.40
CA LYS A 793 -31.08 3.14 -44.76
C LYS A 793 -30.41 4.50 -44.70
N THR A 794 -29.23 4.60 -45.30
CA THR A 794 -28.45 5.83 -45.41
C THR A 794 -28.13 6.15 -46.87
N SER A 795 -27.64 7.36 -47.14
CA SER A 795 -27.14 7.74 -48.47
C SER A 795 -25.91 6.93 -48.90
N LEU A 796 -25.21 6.28 -47.96
CA LEU A 796 -24.04 5.42 -48.20
C LEU A 796 -24.37 3.91 -48.18
N GLY A 797 -25.66 3.56 -48.19
CA GLY A 797 -26.13 2.17 -48.16
C GLY A 797 -26.91 1.81 -46.89
N VAL A 798 -27.22 0.51 -46.74
CA VAL A 798 -27.95 -0.02 -45.57
C VAL A 798 -26.94 -0.53 -44.55
N GLY A 799 -27.07 -0.09 -43.30
CA GLY A 799 -26.10 -0.42 -42.26
C GLY A 799 -26.47 0.11 -40.88
N LYS A 800 -25.60 -0.12 -39.90
CA LYS A 800 -25.67 0.48 -38.56
C LYS A 800 -24.68 1.62 -38.45
N ILE A 801 -25.09 2.73 -37.85
CA ILE A 801 -24.21 3.86 -37.54
C ILE A 801 -23.52 3.56 -36.20
N ALA A 802 -22.20 3.55 -36.19
CA ALA A 802 -21.36 3.42 -35.01
C ALA A 802 -20.73 4.77 -34.68
N MET A 803 -20.78 5.14 -33.40
CA MET A 803 -20.17 6.35 -32.87
C MET A 803 -18.94 5.99 -32.05
N THR A 804 -17.78 6.57 -32.39
CA THR A 804 -16.58 6.51 -31.56
C THR A 804 -16.37 7.83 -30.82
N GLN A 805 -15.28 7.98 -30.08
CA GLN A 805 -14.87 9.28 -29.54
C GLN A 805 -14.21 10.20 -30.59
N LYS A 806 -14.01 9.74 -31.83
CA LYS A 806 -13.33 10.50 -32.90
C LYS A 806 -14.26 10.77 -34.10
N ARG A 807 -15.13 9.83 -34.45
CA ARG A 807 -15.86 9.83 -35.72
C ARG A 807 -17.15 9.00 -35.68
N LEU A 808 -17.95 9.20 -36.72
CA LEU A 808 -19.10 8.37 -37.07
C LEU A 808 -18.71 7.42 -38.21
N ILE A 809 -19.10 6.16 -38.08
CA ILE A 809 -18.77 5.08 -39.02
C ILE A 809 -20.06 4.36 -39.41
N LEU A 810 -20.19 3.95 -40.66
CA LEU A 810 -21.26 3.09 -41.14
C LEU A 810 -20.74 1.64 -41.27
N LEU A 811 -21.40 0.72 -40.57
CA LEU A 811 -21.20 -0.72 -40.68
C LEU A 811 -22.24 -1.27 -41.66
N THR A 812 -21.81 -1.60 -42.88
CA THR A 812 -22.73 -2.02 -43.97
C THR A 812 -23.25 -3.45 -43.78
N VAL A 813 -24.50 -3.71 -44.18
CA VAL A 813 -25.13 -5.04 -44.11
C VAL A 813 -25.16 -5.66 -45.52
N GLY A 814 -24.54 -6.84 -45.70
CA GLY A 814 -24.56 -7.63 -46.94
C GLY A 814 -23.23 -7.65 -47.74
N ARG A 815 -22.39 -6.62 -47.61
CA ARG A 815 -20.95 -6.68 -47.97
C ARG A 815 -20.16 -6.40 -46.69
N GLN A 816 -19.08 -7.13 -46.43
CA GLN A 816 -18.16 -6.77 -45.34
C GLN A 816 -17.50 -5.45 -45.73
N GLY A 817 -17.87 -4.36 -45.06
CA GLY A 817 -17.45 -3.02 -45.45
C GLY A 817 -17.56 -2.01 -44.33
N PHE A 818 -16.43 -1.35 -44.07
CA PHE A 818 -16.24 -0.19 -43.19
C PHE A 818 -16.30 1.10 -44.01
N LEU A 819 -17.16 2.05 -43.64
CA LEU A 819 -17.21 3.38 -44.27
C LEU A 819 -17.18 4.48 -43.23
N GLU A 820 -16.19 5.38 -43.29
CA GLU A 820 -16.16 6.58 -42.46
C GLU A 820 -17.19 7.61 -42.95
N ILE A 821 -18.19 7.90 -42.11
CA ILE A 821 -19.21 8.92 -42.39
C ILE A 821 -18.57 10.30 -42.28
N THR A 822 -18.02 10.63 -41.11
CA THR A 822 -17.31 11.89 -40.84
C THR A 822 -16.57 11.82 -39.51
N LYS A 823 -15.47 12.56 -39.38
CA LYS A 823 -14.89 12.88 -38.07
C LYS A 823 -15.66 14.03 -37.44
N PHE A 824 -15.76 14.08 -36.11
CA PHE A 824 -16.50 15.18 -35.45
C PHE A 824 -15.91 16.56 -35.75
N ARG A 825 -14.58 16.63 -35.96
CA ARG A 825 -13.88 17.86 -36.32
C ARG A 825 -14.21 18.40 -37.72
N ASP A 826 -14.69 17.52 -38.60
CA ASP A 826 -14.96 17.85 -40.01
C ASP A 826 -16.43 18.22 -40.24
N ILE A 827 -17.28 18.12 -39.20
CA ILE A 827 -18.70 18.46 -39.27
C ILE A 827 -18.88 19.99 -39.38
N GLN A 828 -19.68 20.41 -40.36
CA GLN A 828 -20.08 21.82 -40.57
C GLN A 828 -21.50 22.11 -40.09
N GLU A 829 -22.42 21.16 -40.28
CA GLU A 829 -23.83 21.31 -39.96
C GLU A 829 -24.46 19.95 -39.63
N VAL A 830 -25.31 19.93 -38.61
CA VAL A 830 -26.15 18.78 -38.23
C VAL A 830 -27.58 19.27 -38.05
N LYS A 831 -28.52 18.71 -38.82
CA LYS A 831 -29.94 19.05 -38.73
C LYS A 831 -30.83 17.85 -38.99
N ILE A 832 -32.07 17.95 -38.54
CA ILE A 832 -33.14 17.04 -38.95
C ILE A 832 -33.81 17.66 -40.17
N ALA A 833 -33.81 16.95 -41.28
CA ALA A 833 -34.62 17.27 -42.44
C ALA A 833 -35.82 16.32 -42.50
N SER A 834 -36.85 16.68 -43.23
CA SER A 834 -38.01 15.81 -43.45
C SER A 834 -38.30 15.74 -44.93
N ALA A 835 -38.06 14.57 -45.54
CA ALA A 835 -38.45 14.30 -46.91
C ALA A 835 -39.95 13.95 -46.95
N SER A 836 -40.67 14.51 -47.92
CA SER A 836 -42.08 14.17 -48.15
C SER A 836 -42.15 12.90 -48.99
N PHE A 837 -42.57 11.78 -48.41
CA PHE A 837 -42.78 10.53 -49.13
C PHE A 837 -44.22 10.07 -48.93
N LEU A 838 -45.01 10.01 -50.01
CA LEU A 838 -46.40 9.51 -50.00
C LEU A 838 -47.25 10.09 -48.85
N LEU A 839 -47.27 11.42 -48.69
CA LEU A 839 -48.01 12.17 -47.64
C LEU A 839 -47.53 11.98 -46.17
N VAL A 840 -46.46 11.22 -45.92
CA VAL A 840 -45.84 11.08 -44.59
C VAL A 840 -44.50 11.80 -44.55
N ARG A 841 -44.31 12.72 -43.58
CA ARG A 841 -43.02 13.36 -43.30
C ARG A 841 -42.18 12.41 -42.45
N ILE A 842 -41.09 11.89 -43.02
CA ILE A 842 -40.17 11.04 -42.27
C ILE A 842 -38.94 11.88 -41.89
N PRO A 843 -38.61 12.02 -40.59
CA PRO A 843 -37.42 12.75 -40.17
C PRO A 843 -36.16 11.95 -40.53
N SER A 844 -35.19 12.62 -41.14
CA SER A 844 -33.87 12.08 -41.47
C SER A 844 -32.76 12.96 -40.91
N LEU A 845 -31.69 12.33 -40.42
CA LEU A 845 -30.49 13.00 -39.91
C LEU A 845 -29.62 13.43 -41.09
N HIS A 846 -29.35 14.73 -41.21
CA HIS A 846 -28.49 15.32 -42.24
C HIS A 846 -27.19 15.82 -41.62
N ILE A 847 -26.05 15.33 -42.14
CA ILE A 847 -24.72 15.75 -41.71
C ILE A 847 -23.93 16.30 -42.90
N LYS A 848 -23.54 17.57 -42.81
CA LYS A 848 -22.68 18.22 -43.81
C LYS A 848 -21.23 18.21 -43.31
N THR A 849 -20.32 17.75 -44.17
CA THR A 849 -18.90 17.53 -43.83
C THR A 849 -18.01 18.43 -44.67
N SER A 850 -16.91 18.93 -44.10
CA SER A 850 -15.89 19.69 -44.82
C SER A 850 -15.24 18.81 -45.91
N GLY A 851 -15.11 19.34 -47.13
CA GLY A 851 -14.48 18.64 -48.24
C GLY A 851 -15.34 17.58 -48.94
N ARG A 852 -16.59 17.32 -48.50
CA ARG A 852 -17.55 16.46 -49.23
C ARG A 852 -18.72 17.30 -49.76
N VAL A 853 -19.06 17.13 -51.05
CA VAL A 853 -20.17 17.85 -51.70
C VAL A 853 -21.53 17.28 -51.29
N GLU A 854 -21.60 15.96 -51.10
CA GLU A 854 -22.83 15.26 -50.73
C GLU A 854 -23.07 15.32 -49.22
N VAL A 855 -24.34 15.55 -48.84
CA VAL A 855 -24.80 15.52 -47.45
C VAL A 855 -25.09 14.07 -47.08
N PHE A 856 -24.57 13.62 -45.94
CA PHE A 856 -24.93 12.31 -45.41
C PHE A 856 -26.36 12.35 -44.87
N GLU A 857 -27.21 11.45 -45.35
CA GLU A 857 -28.61 11.32 -44.92
C GLU A 857 -28.84 9.94 -44.30
N ALA A 858 -29.46 9.89 -43.12
CA ALA A 858 -29.83 8.64 -42.46
C ALA A 858 -31.25 8.69 -41.86
N ASN A 859 -32.07 7.69 -42.17
CA ASN A 859 -33.41 7.55 -41.60
C ASN A 859 -33.38 6.60 -40.39
N LEU A 860 -33.32 7.18 -39.19
CA LEU A 860 -33.17 6.48 -37.92
C LEU A 860 -34.49 6.21 -37.20
N LYS A 861 -35.63 6.44 -37.88
CA LYS A 861 -36.98 6.26 -37.32
C LYS A 861 -37.11 6.96 -35.96
N THR A 862 -37.39 6.20 -34.90
CA THR A 862 -37.59 6.68 -33.52
C THR A 862 -36.32 7.22 -32.86
N GLU A 863 -35.13 6.87 -33.35
CA GLU A 863 -33.86 7.32 -32.77
C GLU A 863 -33.35 8.64 -33.38
N THR A 864 -34.01 9.18 -34.41
CA THR A 864 -33.51 10.32 -35.19
C THR A 864 -33.26 11.57 -34.33
N GLU A 865 -34.16 11.88 -33.40
CA GLU A 865 -34.00 13.04 -32.51
C GLU A 865 -32.84 12.86 -31.53
N LEU A 866 -32.68 11.65 -30.98
CA LEU A 866 -31.60 11.33 -30.06
C LEU A 866 -30.23 11.39 -30.77
N TRP A 867 -30.11 10.80 -31.95
CA TRP A 867 -28.85 10.87 -32.72
C TRP A 867 -28.51 12.30 -33.14
N ASN A 868 -29.50 13.14 -33.47
CA ASN A 868 -29.26 14.55 -33.71
C ASN A 868 -28.69 15.26 -32.47
N LEU A 869 -29.26 15.01 -31.29
CA LEU A 869 -28.77 15.58 -30.02
C LEU A 869 -27.35 15.08 -29.69
N VAL A 870 -27.12 13.77 -29.80
CA VAL A 870 -25.85 13.11 -29.49
C VAL A 870 -24.73 13.57 -30.41
N VAL A 871 -24.98 13.64 -31.73
CA VAL A 871 -23.96 14.11 -32.68
C VAL A 871 -23.66 15.59 -32.46
N LYS A 872 -24.66 16.41 -32.13
CA LYS A 872 -24.45 17.82 -31.80
C LYS A 872 -23.62 18.02 -30.53
N GLU A 873 -23.88 17.25 -29.47
CA GLU A 873 -23.11 17.30 -28.23
C GLU A 873 -21.65 16.88 -28.46
N MET A 874 -21.41 15.76 -29.18
CA MET A 874 -20.05 15.29 -29.51
C MET A 874 -19.31 16.29 -30.41
N TRP A 875 -20.00 16.87 -31.38
CA TRP A 875 -19.44 17.90 -32.26
C TRP A 875 -19.07 19.17 -31.47
N ALA A 876 -19.95 19.64 -30.59
CA ALA A 876 -19.68 20.77 -29.72
C ALA A 876 -18.51 20.47 -28.77
N GLY A 877 -18.49 19.30 -28.12
CA GLY A 877 -17.40 18.86 -27.26
C GLY A 877 -16.06 18.75 -27.98
N ARG A 878 -16.03 18.26 -29.23
CA ARG A 878 -14.82 18.22 -30.06
C ARG A 878 -14.32 19.62 -30.39
N LYS A 879 -15.23 20.53 -30.75
CA LYS A 879 -14.90 21.93 -31.01
C LYS A 879 -14.29 22.60 -29.77
N MET A 880 -14.89 22.39 -28.61
CA MET A 880 -14.38 22.84 -27.31
C MET A 880 -12.98 22.26 -27.02
N ALA A 881 -12.80 20.95 -27.20
CA ALA A 881 -11.51 20.30 -26.98
C ALA A 881 -10.40 20.82 -27.91
N ASP A 882 -10.71 21.09 -29.18
CA ASP A 882 -9.75 21.65 -30.14
C ASP A 882 -9.42 23.12 -29.85
N GLN A 883 -10.42 23.92 -29.46
CA GLN A 883 -10.27 25.35 -29.14
C GLN A 883 -9.49 25.57 -27.85
N HIS A 884 -9.73 24.76 -26.82
CA HIS A 884 -9.08 24.88 -25.51
C HIS A 884 -7.84 23.99 -25.34
N LYS A 885 -7.53 23.13 -26.33
CA LYS A 885 -6.48 22.10 -26.24
C LYS A 885 -6.61 21.23 -24.98
N ASP A 886 -7.85 21.01 -24.55
CA ASP A 886 -8.18 20.24 -23.37
C ASP A 886 -9.01 19.02 -23.79
N PRO A 887 -8.44 17.80 -23.75
CA PRO A 887 -9.15 16.61 -24.15
C PRO A 887 -10.31 16.25 -23.21
N GLN A 888 -10.40 16.82 -22.00
CA GLN A 888 -11.47 16.53 -21.04
C GLN A 888 -12.85 16.90 -21.57
N TYR A 889 -12.97 17.98 -22.35
CA TYR A 889 -14.24 18.36 -22.96
C TYR A 889 -14.82 17.25 -23.85
N MET A 890 -13.97 16.49 -24.53
CA MET A 890 -14.41 15.35 -25.34
C MET A 890 -14.90 14.20 -24.47
N THR A 891 -14.22 13.95 -23.35
CA THR A 891 -14.61 12.92 -22.38
C THR A 891 -15.92 13.29 -21.68
N GLU A 892 -16.09 14.53 -21.26
CA GLU A 892 -17.33 15.04 -20.65
C GLU A 892 -18.50 15.02 -21.63
N ALA A 893 -18.29 15.43 -22.89
CA ALA A 893 -19.33 15.37 -23.92
C ALA A 893 -19.78 13.93 -24.18
N LEU A 894 -18.82 13.00 -24.21
CA LEU A 894 -19.11 11.59 -24.33
C LEU A 894 -19.91 11.06 -23.13
N THR A 895 -19.53 11.42 -21.90
CA THR A 895 -20.29 11.07 -20.69
C THR A 895 -21.71 11.62 -20.76
N ASN A 896 -21.89 12.90 -21.13
CA ASN A 896 -23.22 13.50 -21.32
C ASN A 896 -24.06 12.69 -22.32
N VAL A 897 -23.47 12.29 -23.44
CA VAL A 897 -24.14 11.48 -24.47
C VAL A 897 -24.58 10.12 -23.96
N LEU A 898 -23.73 9.44 -23.19
CA LEU A 898 -24.09 8.15 -22.59
C LEU A 898 -25.22 8.31 -21.56
N LEU A 899 -25.22 9.41 -20.79
CA LEU A 899 -26.29 9.71 -19.86
C LEU A 899 -27.60 10.02 -20.60
N MET A 900 -27.53 10.75 -21.70
CA MET A 900 -28.71 11.02 -22.55
C MET A 900 -29.34 9.71 -23.02
N ASP A 901 -28.52 8.76 -23.47
CA ASP A 901 -28.97 7.47 -23.95
C ASP A 901 -29.65 6.64 -22.85
N ALA A 902 -29.02 6.59 -21.66
CA ALA A 902 -29.59 5.90 -20.51
C ALA A 902 -30.91 6.54 -20.01
N VAL A 903 -30.99 7.88 -20.01
CA VAL A 903 -32.23 8.61 -19.67
C VAL A 903 -33.34 8.35 -20.70
N MET A 904 -33.00 8.30 -21.99
CA MET A 904 -33.96 7.95 -23.06
C MET A 904 -34.52 6.55 -22.91
N GLY A 905 -33.65 5.56 -22.64
CA GLY A 905 -34.05 4.17 -22.41
C GLY A 905 -34.96 4.01 -21.18
N CYS A 906 -34.70 4.78 -20.14
CA CYS A 906 -35.45 4.73 -18.87
C CYS A 906 -36.86 5.33 -18.95
N LEU A 907 -37.04 6.50 -19.59
CA LEU A 907 -38.30 7.27 -19.51
C LEU A 907 -39.36 6.91 -20.56
N GLN A 908 -39.01 6.17 -21.63
CA GLN A 908 -39.87 5.57 -22.68
C GLN A 908 -41.14 6.35 -23.13
N THR A 909 -41.14 7.68 -23.07
CA THR A 909 -42.26 8.57 -23.41
C THR A 909 -41.78 9.70 -24.33
N GLN A 910 -42.67 10.41 -25.04
CA GLN A 910 -42.29 11.61 -25.83
C GLN A 910 -41.60 12.71 -24.99
N ARG A 911 -41.72 12.68 -23.66
CA ARG A 911 -41.03 13.58 -22.73
C ARG A 911 -39.55 13.22 -22.51
N SER A 912 -39.11 12.02 -22.91
CA SER A 912 -37.73 11.54 -22.74
C SER A 912 -36.70 12.39 -23.48
N ILE A 913 -37.01 12.87 -24.70
CA ILE A 913 -36.07 13.68 -25.48
C ILE A 913 -35.84 15.06 -24.85
N ILE A 914 -36.86 15.64 -24.23
CA ILE A 914 -36.76 16.90 -23.49
C ILE A 914 -35.87 16.71 -22.27
N ALA A 915 -36.04 15.60 -21.54
CA ALA A 915 -35.17 15.25 -20.42
C ALA A 915 -33.72 15.05 -20.87
N ALA A 916 -33.47 14.28 -21.93
CA ALA A 916 -32.14 14.11 -22.52
C ALA A 916 -31.52 15.44 -22.98
N SER A 917 -32.30 16.36 -23.57
CA SER A 917 -31.77 17.67 -23.96
C SER A 917 -31.31 18.55 -22.79
N LYS A 918 -31.70 18.24 -21.53
CA LYS A 918 -31.14 18.93 -20.36
C LYS A 918 -29.67 18.56 -20.13
N LEU A 919 -29.25 17.36 -20.54
CA LEU A 919 -27.89 16.87 -20.44
C LEU A 919 -26.96 17.36 -21.56
N ALA A 920 -27.50 17.85 -22.68
CA ALA A 920 -26.74 18.41 -23.81
C ALA A 920 -26.18 19.79 -23.44
N TYR A 921 -25.07 19.78 -22.71
CA TYR A 921 -24.45 20.95 -22.13
C TYR A 921 -23.65 21.73 -23.17
N PHE A 922 -22.74 21.06 -23.88
CA PHE A 922 -21.85 21.71 -24.84
C PHE A 922 -22.60 22.27 -26.04
N ASP A 923 -23.68 21.62 -26.48
CA ASP A 923 -24.52 22.14 -27.55
C ASP A 923 -25.17 23.49 -27.20
N LYS A 924 -25.49 23.72 -25.93
CA LYS A 924 -26.06 25.00 -25.44
C LYS A 924 -25.01 26.07 -25.28
N ILE A 925 -23.92 25.77 -24.55
CA ILE A 925 -22.94 26.80 -24.17
C ILE A 925 -22.08 27.30 -25.34
N LYS A 926 -21.97 26.53 -26.43
CA LYS A 926 -21.16 26.91 -27.61
C LYS A 926 -21.59 28.24 -28.27
N HIS A 927 -22.81 28.73 -27.96
CA HIS A 927 -23.37 29.97 -28.48
C HIS A 927 -23.40 31.12 -27.47
N GLU A 928 -23.27 30.84 -26.17
CA GLU A 928 -23.44 31.81 -25.09
C GLU A 928 -22.13 32.49 -24.68
N VAL A 929 -21.00 31.81 -24.84
CA VAL A 929 -19.68 32.32 -24.40
C VAL A 929 -18.83 32.62 -25.65
N PRO A 930 -18.20 33.82 -25.77
CA PRO A 930 -17.20 34.10 -26.81
C PRO A 930 -15.95 33.23 -26.58
N MET A 931 -15.99 31.97 -26.98
CA MET A 931 -14.97 30.96 -26.66
C MET A 931 -13.94 30.80 -27.77
N MET A 932 -13.05 31.77 -27.90
CA MET A 932 -11.80 31.56 -28.62
C MET A 932 -10.63 31.98 -27.75
N VAL A 933 -9.89 30.97 -27.30
CA VAL A 933 -8.52 31.14 -26.82
C VAL A 933 -7.75 31.93 -27.89
N PRO A 934 -7.02 33.01 -27.54
CA PRO A 934 -6.30 33.82 -28.50
C PRO A 934 -5.41 32.97 -29.42
N LYS A 935 -5.29 33.33 -30.70
CA LYS A 935 -4.51 32.55 -31.69
C LYS A 935 -3.09 32.27 -31.18
N THR A 936 -2.45 33.28 -30.59
CA THR A 936 -1.13 33.20 -29.92
C THR A 936 -1.07 32.10 -28.86
N THR A 937 -2.12 31.99 -28.04
CA THR A 937 -2.24 30.97 -27.01
C THR A 937 -2.45 29.60 -27.64
N SER A 938 -3.29 29.47 -28.66
CA SER A 938 -3.59 28.18 -29.31
C SER A 938 -2.41 27.56 -30.06
N GLU A 939 -1.49 28.38 -30.58
CA GLU A 939 -0.26 27.95 -31.27
C GLU A 939 0.80 27.47 -30.27
N THR A 940 0.86 28.13 -29.11
CA THR A 940 1.83 27.85 -28.05
C THR A 940 1.38 26.70 -27.14
N LEU A 941 0.09 26.60 -26.82
CA LEU A 941 -0.47 25.58 -25.94
C LEU A 941 -0.49 24.21 -26.63
N LYS A 942 0.25 23.24 -26.08
CA LYS A 942 0.26 21.86 -26.56
C LYS A 942 -0.97 21.10 -26.06
N HIS A 943 -1.18 21.07 -24.74
CA HIS A 943 -2.32 20.42 -24.08
C HIS A 943 -2.46 20.86 -22.62
N LYS A 944 -3.64 20.62 -22.03
CA LYS A 944 -3.88 20.70 -20.58
C LYS A 944 -3.99 19.30 -19.95
N ILE A 945 -3.51 19.15 -18.72
CA ILE A 945 -3.68 17.96 -17.89
C ILE A 945 -4.35 18.33 -16.56
N ASN A 946 -5.13 17.42 -16.00
CA ASN A 946 -5.83 17.62 -14.74
C ASN A 946 -5.24 16.67 -13.67
N PRO A 947 -4.49 17.17 -12.68
CA PRO A 947 -3.93 16.36 -11.61
C PRO A 947 -4.94 15.91 -10.55
N SER A 948 -6.17 16.44 -10.57
CA SER A 948 -7.25 16.12 -9.62
C SER A 948 -8.34 15.22 -10.24
N LEU A 949 -8.02 14.45 -11.29
CA LEU A 949 -8.98 13.59 -12.01
C LEU A 949 -9.79 12.66 -11.09
N ASP A 950 -9.18 12.19 -10.00
CA ASP A 950 -9.79 11.20 -9.10
C ASP A 950 -10.47 11.81 -7.88
N LEU A 951 -10.61 13.14 -7.84
CA LEU A 951 -11.19 13.88 -6.72
C LEU A 951 -12.49 14.56 -7.19
N ALA A 952 -13.51 14.67 -6.32
CA ALA A 952 -14.74 15.39 -6.66
C ALA A 952 -14.52 16.87 -6.97
N GLU A 953 -13.45 17.47 -6.44
CA GLU A 953 -13.14 18.88 -6.63
C GLU A 953 -11.68 19.11 -7.06
N PRO A 954 -11.43 20.06 -7.98
CA PRO A 954 -10.08 20.42 -8.36
C PRO A 954 -9.29 20.98 -7.16
N GLN A 955 -8.01 20.66 -7.11
CA GLN A 955 -7.07 21.11 -6.07
C GLN A 955 -6.12 22.17 -6.63
N THR A 956 -5.60 23.04 -5.77
CA THR A 956 -4.54 23.98 -6.15
C THR A 956 -3.27 23.23 -6.51
N VAL A 957 -2.66 23.56 -7.64
CA VAL A 957 -1.32 23.07 -8.02
C VAL A 957 -0.27 23.98 -7.40
N HIS A 958 0.28 23.58 -6.26
CA HIS A 958 1.22 24.42 -5.50
C HIS A 958 2.63 24.41 -6.09
N VAL A 959 3.13 23.23 -6.50
CA VAL A 959 4.51 23.07 -6.98
C VAL A 959 4.57 22.07 -8.14
N LEU A 960 5.37 22.39 -9.15
CA LEU A 960 5.72 21.51 -10.26
C LEU A 960 7.22 21.26 -10.28
N LEU A 961 7.63 20.01 -10.49
CA LEU A 961 9.02 19.63 -10.67
C LEU A 961 9.15 18.61 -11.79
N TYR A 962 9.95 18.93 -12.81
CA TYR A 962 10.36 17.98 -13.84
C TYR A 962 11.69 17.32 -13.45
N THR A 963 11.76 15.99 -13.55
CA THR A 963 12.99 15.21 -13.39
C THR A 963 13.26 14.43 -14.69
N PRO A 964 14.41 14.64 -15.35
CA PRO A 964 14.74 13.95 -16.60
C PRO A 964 14.94 12.44 -16.36
N GLY A 965 14.70 11.64 -17.41
CA GLY A 965 14.96 10.20 -17.41
C GLY A 965 16.45 9.88 -17.53
N GLN A 966 16.92 8.77 -16.94
CA GLN A 966 18.31 8.34 -17.06
C GLN A 966 18.45 7.19 -18.08
N LEU A 967 19.28 7.40 -19.11
CA LEU A 967 19.79 6.35 -19.99
C LEU A 967 21.10 5.82 -19.39
N THR A 968 21.07 4.73 -18.63
CA THR A 968 22.32 4.13 -18.14
C THR A 968 23.00 3.34 -19.28
N SER A 969 24.20 3.75 -19.70
CA SER A 969 24.95 3.12 -20.81
C SER A 969 25.44 1.69 -20.54
N ASN A 970 25.20 1.15 -19.34
CA ASN A 970 25.44 -0.25 -19.02
C ASN A 970 24.11 -1.02 -19.12
N GLY A 971 23.96 -1.82 -20.18
CA GLY A 971 22.73 -2.49 -20.62
C GLY A 971 22.07 -3.52 -19.68
N SER A 972 22.07 -3.28 -18.36
CA SER A 972 21.45 -4.17 -17.36
C SER A 972 20.58 -3.45 -16.32
N LYS A 973 20.28 -2.14 -16.47
CA LYS A 973 19.31 -1.42 -15.61
C LYS A 973 18.35 -0.61 -16.49
N ARG A 974 17.06 -0.68 -16.12
CA ARG A 974 15.91 -0.12 -16.86
C ARG A 974 16.14 1.35 -17.24
N GLU A 975 15.76 1.71 -18.46
CA GLU A 975 15.49 3.11 -18.81
C GLU A 975 14.41 3.65 -17.85
N THR A 976 14.73 4.72 -17.12
CA THR A 976 13.74 5.44 -16.33
C THR A 976 13.14 6.54 -17.19
N ASN A 977 11.83 6.46 -17.46
CA ASN A 977 11.11 7.53 -18.15
C ASN A 977 11.19 8.83 -17.35
N PRO A 978 11.21 10.01 -18.02
CA PRO A 978 11.16 11.29 -17.34
C PRO A 978 9.86 11.44 -16.56
N LYS A 979 9.91 12.16 -15.43
CA LYS A 979 8.76 12.32 -14.52
C LYS A 979 8.43 13.78 -14.28
N LEU A 980 7.14 14.07 -14.11
CA LEU A 980 6.61 15.34 -13.62
C LEU A 980 5.95 15.10 -12.26
N TRP A 981 6.49 15.74 -11.24
CA TRP A 981 5.99 15.72 -9.86
C TRP A 981 5.09 16.94 -9.62
N VAL A 982 3.95 16.72 -8.99
CA VAL A 982 2.93 17.75 -8.77
C VAL A 982 2.49 17.73 -7.30
N ALA A 983 2.72 18.81 -6.56
CA ALA A 983 2.13 19.00 -5.23
C ALA A 983 0.73 19.59 -5.33
N LEU A 984 -0.23 18.92 -4.71
CA LEU A 984 -1.59 19.38 -4.52
C LEU A 984 -1.81 19.80 -3.06
N SER A 985 -2.98 20.37 -2.79
CA SER A 985 -3.39 20.76 -1.43
C SER A 985 -3.44 19.55 -0.47
N GLY A 986 -3.18 19.80 0.82
CA GLY A 986 -3.25 18.78 1.88
C GLY A 986 -2.11 17.75 1.88
N GLY A 987 -0.91 18.14 1.43
CA GLY A 987 0.29 17.29 1.50
C GLY A 987 0.28 16.10 0.54
N LYS A 988 -0.52 16.17 -0.53
CA LYS A 988 -0.62 15.15 -1.57
C LYS A 988 0.34 15.45 -2.72
N VAL A 989 1.04 14.42 -3.18
CA VAL A 989 1.91 14.49 -4.36
C VAL A 989 1.43 13.48 -5.39
N VAL A 990 1.25 13.92 -6.64
CA VAL A 990 0.95 13.05 -7.78
C VAL A 990 2.11 13.10 -8.77
N VAL A 991 2.34 11.98 -9.47
CA VAL A 991 3.48 11.83 -10.38
C VAL A 991 2.97 11.44 -11.77
N PHE A 992 3.42 12.15 -12.80
CA PHE A 992 3.15 11.88 -14.20
C PHE A 992 4.41 11.39 -14.91
N ASP A 993 4.25 10.46 -15.84
CA ASP A 993 5.25 10.18 -16.87
C ASP A 993 5.25 11.37 -17.85
N ALA A 994 6.38 12.03 -18.02
CA ALA A 994 6.49 13.24 -18.83
C ALA A 994 6.68 12.94 -20.34
N ALA A 995 6.93 11.69 -20.73
CA ALA A 995 6.97 11.29 -22.14
C ALA A 995 5.55 11.15 -22.69
N SER A 996 4.66 10.50 -21.93
CA SER A 996 3.26 10.25 -22.30
C SER A 996 2.26 11.24 -21.68
N TRP A 997 2.66 12.04 -20.69
CA TRP A 997 1.82 12.92 -19.88
C TRP A 997 0.73 12.19 -19.09
N SER A 998 1.02 10.95 -18.70
CA SER A 998 0.08 10.05 -18.07
C SER A 998 0.42 9.83 -16.59
N MET A 999 -0.56 9.78 -15.69
CA MET A 999 -0.35 9.72 -14.22
C MET A 999 0.23 8.39 -13.73
N GLN A 1000 1.50 8.35 -13.33
CA GLN A 1000 2.17 7.15 -12.83
C GLN A 1000 1.77 6.78 -11.38
N GLN A 1001 1.62 7.78 -10.51
CA GLN A 1001 1.23 7.60 -9.10
C GLN A 1001 0.17 8.64 -8.74
N ASP A 1002 -0.95 8.15 -8.21
CA ASP A 1002 -2.18 8.91 -7.99
C ASP A 1002 -2.24 9.59 -6.61
N CYS A 1003 -1.41 9.16 -5.65
CA CYS A 1003 -1.21 9.83 -4.37
C CYS A 1003 0.03 9.30 -3.64
N ILE A 1004 0.95 10.19 -3.30
CA ILE A 1004 1.96 10.01 -2.25
C ILE A 1004 1.63 11.03 -1.16
N GLN A 1005 1.22 10.53 0.00
CA GLN A 1005 0.95 11.38 1.16
C GLN A 1005 2.27 11.63 1.91
N VAL A 1006 2.75 12.87 1.91
CA VAL A 1006 4.01 13.22 2.60
C VAL A 1006 3.79 13.86 3.98
N GLY A 1007 2.63 14.48 4.20
CA GLY A 1007 2.23 15.13 5.46
C GLY A 1007 0.81 15.67 5.36
N ALA A 1008 0.32 16.42 6.35
CA ALA A 1008 -1.04 17.01 6.28
C ALA A 1008 -1.06 18.48 5.82
N SER A 1009 0.11 19.12 5.77
CA SER A 1009 0.28 20.54 5.51
C SER A 1009 0.56 20.84 4.04
N GLN A 1010 0.46 22.12 3.66
CA GLN A 1010 0.77 22.59 2.31
C GLN A 1010 2.26 22.39 1.98
N LEU A 1011 2.53 22.02 0.73
CA LEU A 1011 3.87 21.88 0.17
C LEU A 1011 4.22 23.13 -0.64
N ASN A 1012 5.42 23.68 -0.44
CA ASN A 1012 5.79 25.00 -0.95
C ASN A 1012 6.88 24.97 -2.03
N CYS A 1013 7.79 24.01 -1.97
CA CYS A 1013 8.88 23.88 -2.94
C CYS A 1013 9.31 22.42 -3.12
N MET A 1014 9.90 22.11 -4.27
CA MET A 1014 10.44 20.79 -4.59
C MET A 1014 11.80 20.92 -5.28
N LEU A 1015 12.66 19.92 -5.07
CA LEU A 1015 13.96 19.82 -5.72
C LEU A 1015 14.27 18.35 -6.06
N GLY A 1016 14.54 18.08 -7.33
CA GLY A 1016 15.01 16.77 -7.80
C GLY A 1016 16.52 16.68 -7.68
N LEU A 1017 17.02 15.57 -7.12
CA LEU A 1017 18.45 15.33 -6.90
C LEU A 1017 18.92 14.11 -7.71
N VAL A 1018 20.21 14.12 -8.09
CA VAL A 1018 20.81 13.08 -8.95
C VAL A 1018 20.81 11.70 -8.28
N GLN A 1019 20.76 11.65 -6.95
CA GLN A 1019 20.70 10.42 -6.16
C GLN A 1019 19.31 9.76 -6.12
N GLU A 1020 18.45 10.03 -7.10
CA GLU A 1020 17.14 9.38 -7.21
C GLU A 1020 16.24 9.70 -5.98
N GLN A 1021 16.30 10.95 -5.55
CA GLN A 1021 15.52 11.51 -4.45
C GLN A 1021 14.85 12.82 -4.88
N VAL A 1022 13.64 13.06 -4.35
CA VAL A 1022 12.94 14.34 -4.46
C VAL A 1022 12.76 14.91 -3.06
N TRP A 1023 13.26 16.12 -2.84
CA TRP A 1023 13.10 16.86 -1.60
C TRP A 1023 11.93 17.82 -1.72
N ILE A 1024 11.11 17.91 -0.69
CA ILE A 1024 9.88 18.71 -0.68
C ILE A 1024 9.83 19.55 0.60
N GLY A 1025 9.85 20.87 0.48
CA GLY A 1025 9.66 21.78 1.61
C GLY A 1025 8.19 22.02 1.91
N SER A 1026 7.84 22.02 3.20
CA SER A 1026 6.45 22.11 3.68
C SER A 1026 6.26 23.24 4.70
N GLN A 1027 4.99 23.65 4.84
CA GLN A 1027 4.55 24.68 5.78
C GLN A 1027 4.73 24.27 7.26
N ASP A 1028 4.77 22.98 7.57
CA ASP A 1028 4.99 22.44 8.92
C ASP A 1028 6.48 22.41 9.36
N SER A 1029 7.33 23.18 8.68
CA SER A 1029 8.77 23.30 8.95
C SER A 1029 9.53 21.98 8.76
N VAL A 1030 9.08 21.12 7.84
CA VAL A 1030 9.71 19.83 7.49
C VAL A 1030 10.12 19.82 6.03
N ILE A 1031 11.26 19.19 5.74
CA ILE A 1031 11.63 18.78 4.38
C ILE A 1031 11.40 17.29 4.26
N TYR A 1032 10.43 16.88 3.43
CA TYR A 1032 10.12 15.49 3.14
C TYR A 1032 11.00 14.98 2.01
N ILE A 1033 11.48 13.73 2.11
CA ILE A 1033 12.34 13.12 1.10
C ILE A 1033 11.64 11.87 0.54
N ILE A 1034 11.28 11.95 -0.74
CA ILE A 1034 10.73 10.82 -1.50
C ILE A 1034 11.86 10.10 -2.22
N ASP A 1035 11.91 8.79 -2.07
CA ASP A 1035 12.76 7.91 -2.87
C ASP A 1035 12.04 7.57 -4.19
N THR A 1036 12.65 7.89 -5.33
CA THR A 1036 12.01 7.82 -6.66
C THR A 1036 11.81 6.39 -7.16
N HIS A 1037 12.44 5.40 -6.52
CA HIS A 1037 12.33 3.97 -6.86
C HIS A 1037 11.19 3.31 -6.08
N SER A 1038 11.18 3.51 -4.76
CA SER A 1038 10.17 2.96 -3.86
C SER A 1038 8.86 3.75 -3.85
N MET A 1039 8.87 4.99 -4.37
CA MET A 1039 7.76 5.94 -4.31
C MET A 1039 7.24 6.17 -2.88
N SER A 1040 8.14 6.09 -1.90
CA SER A 1040 7.82 6.21 -0.47
C SER A 1040 8.51 7.41 0.17
N CYS A 1041 7.81 8.01 1.15
CA CYS A 1041 8.29 9.17 1.90
C CYS A 1041 8.54 8.78 3.36
N ASN A 1042 9.65 8.07 3.60
CA ASN A 1042 9.98 7.58 4.94
C ASN A 1042 11.05 8.43 5.64
N LYS A 1043 11.64 9.40 4.93
CA LYS A 1043 12.72 10.26 5.41
C LYS A 1043 12.26 11.70 5.53
N GLN A 1044 12.74 12.40 6.55
CA GLN A 1044 12.41 13.81 6.77
C GLN A 1044 13.54 14.58 7.46
N LEU A 1045 13.66 15.86 7.15
CA LEU A 1045 14.58 16.79 7.79
C LEU A 1045 13.79 17.83 8.58
N THR A 1046 14.14 18.01 9.86
CA THR A 1046 13.36 18.82 10.81
C THR A 1046 14.17 19.97 11.41
N GLU A 1047 15.24 20.40 10.74
CA GLU A 1047 16.17 21.43 11.26
C GLU A 1047 15.57 22.84 11.16
N HIS A 1048 14.67 23.07 10.22
CA HIS A 1048 13.93 24.33 10.13
C HIS A 1048 12.91 24.47 11.25
N ARG A 1049 12.74 25.70 11.73
CA ARG A 1049 11.77 26.05 12.78
C ARG A 1049 10.50 26.66 12.23
N HIS A 1050 10.56 27.27 11.05
CA HIS A 1050 9.41 27.83 10.36
C HIS A 1050 9.24 27.21 8.97
N GLU A 1051 8.17 27.61 8.29
CA GLU A 1051 7.80 27.16 6.95
C GLU A 1051 8.99 27.15 5.99
N VAL A 1052 9.23 26.01 5.34
CA VAL A 1052 10.28 25.90 4.32
C VAL A 1052 9.74 26.50 3.02
N THR A 1053 10.37 27.58 2.55
CA THR A 1053 9.88 28.39 1.43
C THR A 1053 10.62 28.12 0.12
N GLY A 1054 11.87 27.64 0.17
CA GLY A 1054 12.66 27.40 -1.04
C GLY A 1054 13.73 26.33 -0.87
N LEU A 1055 14.05 25.67 -1.98
CA LEU A 1055 15.10 24.65 -2.12
C LEU A 1055 15.89 24.93 -3.40
N THR A 1056 17.22 24.80 -3.34
CA THR A 1056 18.09 24.99 -4.51
C THR A 1056 19.38 24.18 -4.37
N VAL A 1057 20.11 23.99 -5.47
CA VAL A 1057 21.37 23.24 -5.53
C VAL A 1057 22.46 24.11 -6.18
N ASP A 1058 23.70 24.01 -5.69
CA ASP A 1058 24.84 24.65 -6.34
C ASP A 1058 25.24 23.87 -7.62
N PRO A 1059 25.14 24.46 -8.82
CA PRO A 1059 25.39 23.77 -10.09
C PRO A 1059 26.87 23.46 -10.37
N ARG A 1060 27.81 23.98 -9.58
CA ARG A 1060 29.25 23.89 -9.86
C ARG A 1060 29.88 22.51 -9.64
N ASP A 1061 29.16 21.57 -9.00
CA ASP A 1061 29.71 20.24 -8.69
C ASP A 1061 28.73 19.09 -8.99
N PRO A 1062 28.55 18.72 -10.28
CA PRO A 1062 27.66 17.63 -10.69
C PRO A 1062 28.18 16.23 -10.31
N HIS A 1063 29.47 16.09 -9.95
CA HIS A 1063 30.10 14.79 -9.71
C HIS A 1063 30.59 14.57 -8.27
N ASN A 1064 30.73 15.59 -7.43
CA ASN A 1064 31.24 15.45 -6.06
C ASN A 1064 30.36 16.15 -5.01
N SER A 1065 29.60 15.39 -4.22
CA SER A 1065 28.79 15.86 -3.08
C SER A 1065 27.95 17.13 -3.36
N GLN A 1066 26.92 17.04 -4.21
CA GLN A 1066 25.97 18.14 -4.48
C GLN A 1066 25.60 18.88 -3.19
N GLN A 1067 25.94 20.16 -3.12
CA GLN A 1067 25.57 21.01 -1.99
C GLN A 1067 24.19 21.58 -2.25
N THR A 1068 23.25 21.20 -1.39
CA THR A 1068 21.87 21.65 -1.47
C THR A 1068 21.62 22.70 -0.40
N TYR A 1069 20.73 23.65 -0.68
CA TYR A 1069 20.38 24.72 0.22
C TYR A 1069 18.87 24.78 0.38
N SER A 1070 18.43 25.18 1.55
CA SER A 1070 17.02 25.39 1.87
C SER A 1070 16.85 26.70 2.63
N CYS A 1071 15.75 27.40 2.41
CA CYS A 1071 15.39 28.57 3.19
C CYS A 1071 14.04 28.41 3.91
N SER A 1072 13.92 29.12 5.02
CA SER A 1072 12.71 29.22 5.83
C SER A 1072 12.22 30.66 5.86
N CYS A 1073 10.92 30.87 6.08
CA CYS A 1073 10.29 32.18 6.03
C CYS A 1073 10.88 33.20 7.02
N ASP A 1074 11.47 32.74 8.12
CA ASP A 1074 12.16 33.54 9.15
C ASP A 1074 13.57 34.02 8.77
N GLY A 1075 13.99 33.85 7.52
CA GLY A 1075 15.33 34.26 7.06
C GLY A 1075 16.44 33.25 7.37
N THR A 1076 16.11 32.07 7.90
CA THR A 1076 17.09 30.98 8.09
C THR A 1076 17.40 30.28 6.78
N ILE A 1077 18.69 30.13 6.46
CA ILE A 1077 19.17 29.40 5.28
C ILE A 1077 20.12 28.29 5.75
N LEU A 1078 19.84 27.05 5.37
CA LEU A 1078 20.64 25.89 5.74
C LEU A 1078 21.31 25.30 4.49
N GLN A 1079 22.62 25.11 4.58
CA GLN A 1079 23.41 24.37 3.60
C GLN A 1079 23.51 22.91 4.04
N TRP A 1080 23.22 21.98 3.14
CA TRP A 1080 23.14 20.55 3.40
C TRP A 1080 24.22 19.78 2.67
N ASP A 1081 24.60 18.67 3.29
CA ASP A 1081 25.29 17.58 2.63
C ASP A 1081 24.27 16.57 2.10
N THR A 1082 24.12 16.46 0.78
CA THR A 1082 23.09 15.60 0.17
C THR A 1082 23.29 14.11 0.49
N ALA A 1083 24.53 13.66 0.64
CA ALA A 1083 24.82 12.24 0.90
C ALA A 1083 24.53 11.85 2.37
N SER A 1084 24.91 12.69 3.33
CA SER A 1084 24.72 12.43 4.76
C SER A 1084 23.44 13.01 5.35
N LEU A 1085 22.70 13.84 4.60
CA LEU A 1085 21.49 14.53 5.05
C LEU A 1085 21.69 15.43 6.28
N LYS A 1086 22.92 15.93 6.49
CA LYS A 1086 23.28 16.80 7.63
C LYS A 1086 23.51 18.23 7.19
N VAL A 1087 23.23 19.17 8.10
CA VAL A 1087 23.54 20.60 7.90
C VAL A 1087 25.05 20.80 7.98
N LYS A 1088 25.64 21.35 6.91
CA LYS A 1088 27.03 21.80 6.88
C LYS A 1088 27.19 23.17 7.54
N ARG A 1089 26.29 24.10 7.21
CA ARG A 1089 26.39 25.49 7.66
C ARG A 1089 25.01 26.15 7.74
N PRO A 1090 24.67 26.76 8.88
CA PRO A 1090 23.54 27.68 8.97
C PRO A 1090 23.97 29.10 8.60
N LEU A 1091 23.10 29.82 7.90
CA LEU A 1091 23.18 31.24 7.60
C LEU A 1091 21.86 31.88 8.03
N HIS A 1092 21.91 33.15 8.47
CA HIS A 1092 20.71 33.87 8.88
C HIS A 1092 20.70 35.25 8.22
N LEU A 1093 19.55 35.62 7.68
CA LEU A 1093 19.29 36.89 7.02
C LEU A 1093 18.18 37.63 7.76
N ASP A 1094 18.46 38.85 8.19
CA ASP A 1094 17.46 39.73 8.80
C ASP A 1094 16.52 40.30 7.71
N CYS A 1095 15.30 39.78 7.67
CA CYS A 1095 14.25 40.16 6.73
C CYS A 1095 12.87 39.80 7.28
N ASP A 1096 11.82 40.44 6.76
CA ASP A 1096 10.43 40.20 7.16
C ASP A 1096 9.95 38.79 6.79
N ARG A 1097 10.08 38.43 5.50
CA ARG A 1097 9.78 37.07 5.01
C ARG A 1097 10.70 36.67 3.87
N LEU A 1098 11.45 35.59 4.02
CA LEU A 1098 12.27 34.99 2.95
C LEU A 1098 11.42 34.01 2.11
N SER A 1099 11.17 34.36 0.85
CA SER A 1099 10.26 33.61 -0.03
C SER A 1099 10.96 32.58 -0.90
N SER A 1100 12.17 32.85 -1.38
CA SER A 1100 12.92 31.94 -2.25
C SER A 1100 14.41 32.26 -2.26
N ILE A 1101 15.22 31.28 -2.68
CA ILE A 1101 16.67 31.40 -2.85
C ILE A 1101 17.11 30.84 -4.21
N GLN A 1102 18.15 31.42 -4.80
CA GLN A 1102 18.83 30.91 -5.99
C GLN A 1102 20.35 31.01 -5.79
N ILE A 1103 21.11 30.08 -6.38
CA ILE A 1103 22.57 30.07 -6.31
C ILE A 1103 23.14 30.28 -7.70
N TYR A 1104 24.03 31.26 -7.81
CA TYR A 1104 24.78 31.51 -9.03
C TYR A 1104 26.25 31.76 -8.70
N ASP A 1105 27.14 31.03 -9.36
CA ASP A 1105 28.60 31.08 -9.15
C ASP A 1105 29.00 31.07 -7.65
N GLY A 1106 28.28 30.27 -6.85
CA GLY A 1106 28.49 30.18 -5.41
C GLY A 1106 28.02 31.34 -4.56
N THR A 1107 27.36 32.33 -5.14
CA THR A 1107 26.73 33.44 -4.43
C THR A 1107 25.26 33.12 -4.22
N VAL A 1108 24.75 33.33 -3.01
CA VAL A 1108 23.36 33.01 -2.64
C VAL A 1108 22.52 34.27 -2.78
N TRP A 1109 21.54 34.25 -3.68
CA TRP A 1109 20.57 35.32 -3.88
C TRP A 1109 19.27 34.98 -3.16
N CYS A 1110 18.78 35.92 -2.36
CA CYS A 1110 17.62 35.74 -1.49
C CYS A 1110 16.52 36.73 -1.86
N CYS A 1111 15.30 36.23 -2.07
CA CYS A 1111 14.12 37.05 -2.25
C CYS A 1111 13.43 37.25 -0.90
N CYS A 1112 13.57 38.44 -0.33
CA CYS A 1112 12.81 38.85 0.84
C CYS A 1112 11.60 39.68 0.40
N GLY A 1113 10.53 39.68 1.20
CA GLY A 1113 9.33 40.45 0.87
C GLY A 1113 9.62 41.94 0.62
N ASP A 1114 10.55 42.53 1.36
CA ASP A 1114 10.93 43.94 1.30
C ASP A 1114 12.14 44.24 0.39
N CYS A 1115 12.99 43.23 0.12
CA CYS A 1115 14.25 43.42 -0.59
C CYS A 1115 14.80 42.14 -1.24
N ILE A 1116 15.71 42.29 -2.19
CA ILE A 1116 16.53 41.18 -2.71
C ILE A 1116 17.94 41.34 -2.18
N VAL A 1117 18.49 40.26 -1.61
CA VAL A 1117 19.80 40.28 -0.95
C VAL A 1117 20.76 39.31 -1.64
N GLU A 1118 21.93 39.82 -1.98
CA GLU A 1118 23.07 39.00 -2.42
C GLU A 1118 23.94 38.68 -1.20
N LEU A 1119 24.13 37.39 -0.91
CA LEU A 1119 24.95 36.89 0.17
C LEU A 1119 26.21 36.21 -0.39
N LYS A 1120 27.37 36.58 0.16
CA LYS A 1120 28.60 35.81 -0.02
C LYS A 1120 28.45 34.40 0.59
N GLN A 1121 29.30 33.46 0.21
CA GLN A 1121 29.38 32.13 0.86
C GLN A 1121 29.63 32.23 2.38
N SER A 1122 30.21 33.33 2.85
CA SER A 1122 30.39 33.63 4.28
C SER A 1122 29.09 33.96 5.03
N GLY A 1123 27.97 34.19 4.32
CA GLY A 1123 26.71 34.67 4.90
C GLY A 1123 26.62 36.18 5.03
N THR A 1124 27.66 36.92 4.65
CA THR A 1124 27.65 38.39 4.76
C THR A 1124 26.88 39.00 3.58
N PRO A 1125 25.91 39.89 3.83
CA PRO A 1125 25.21 40.62 2.78
C PRO A 1125 26.18 41.52 2.03
N GLN A 1126 26.26 41.32 0.72
CA GLN A 1126 27.10 42.10 -0.18
C GLN A 1126 26.29 43.24 -0.81
N ARG A 1127 25.05 42.94 -1.22
CA ARG A 1127 24.13 43.92 -1.82
C ARG A 1127 22.71 43.70 -1.32
N ARG A 1128 21.97 44.79 -1.14
CA ARG A 1128 20.53 44.78 -0.83
C ARG A 1128 19.82 45.72 -1.79
N ILE A 1129 18.81 45.21 -2.48
CA ILE A 1129 17.99 45.92 -3.45
C ILE A 1129 16.60 46.04 -2.84
N ALA A 1130 16.25 47.24 -2.36
CA ALA A 1130 14.98 47.49 -1.70
C ALA A 1130 13.89 47.90 -2.70
N LEU A 1131 12.62 47.74 -2.31
CA LEU A 1131 11.48 48.27 -3.07
C LEU A 1131 11.62 49.81 -3.25
N PRO A 1132 11.38 50.35 -4.46
CA PRO A 1132 11.43 51.79 -4.71
C PRO A 1132 10.44 52.55 -3.83
N ASP A 1133 10.86 53.72 -3.31
CA ASP A 1133 10.06 54.53 -2.38
C ASP A 1133 8.67 54.92 -2.93
N ASP A 1134 8.55 55.12 -4.25
CA ASP A 1134 7.30 55.51 -4.94
C ASP A 1134 6.21 54.40 -4.92
N VAL A 1135 6.59 53.16 -4.64
CA VAL A 1135 5.70 51.97 -4.66
C VAL A 1135 5.24 51.57 -3.25
N ARG A 1136 5.84 52.15 -2.19
CA ARG A 1136 5.48 51.86 -0.79
C ARG A 1136 4.10 52.38 -0.37
N SER A 1137 3.39 53.12 -1.23
CA SER A 1137 2.02 53.60 -0.97
C SER A 1137 0.97 52.48 -1.03
N ILE A 1138 1.31 51.33 -1.62
CA ILE A 1138 0.53 50.09 -1.68
C ILE A 1138 1.35 48.99 -0.99
N PRO A 1139 0.77 48.11 -0.14
CA PRO A 1139 1.52 46.99 0.41
C PRO A 1139 1.99 46.11 -0.74
N THR A 1140 3.25 46.23 -1.11
CA THR A 1140 3.87 45.48 -2.20
C THR A 1140 5.02 44.68 -1.62
N SER A 1141 5.08 43.39 -1.96
CA SER A 1141 6.19 42.51 -1.61
C SER A 1141 6.78 41.88 -2.87
N PHE A 1142 8.10 41.66 -2.89
CA PHE A 1142 8.72 40.88 -3.95
C PHE A 1142 8.19 39.45 -3.92
N SER A 1143 7.67 38.97 -5.04
CA SER A 1143 7.15 37.61 -5.17
C SER A 1143 8.19 36.66 -5.76
N SER A 1144 8.94 37.11 -6.77
CA SER A 1144 9.92 36.29 -7.49
C SER A 1144 11.00 37.12 -8.15
N PHE A 1145 12.14 36.49 -8.44
CA PHE A 1145 13.23 37.12 -9.18
C PHE A 1145 13.95 36.14 -10.10
N ILE A 1146 14.60 36.68 -11.12
CA ILE A 1146 15.51 35.96 -12.01
C ILE A 1146 16.80 36.76 -12.15
N PHE A 1147 17.93 36.11 -11.90
CA PHE A 1147 19.24 36.69 -12.14
C PHE A 1147 19.82 36.20 -13.48
N ILE A 1148 20.20 37.12 -14.36
CA ILE A 1148 20.82 36.87 -15.67
C ILE A 1148 22.23 37.48 -15.68
N PRO A 1149 23.24 36.69 -15.26
CA PRO A 1149 24.60 37.18 -15.06
C PRO A 1149 25.31 37.54 -16.35
N GLU A 1150 25.09 36.79 -17.44
CA GLU A 1150 25.71 37.08 -18.75
C GLU A 1150 25.36 38.49 -19.25
N ARG A 1151 24.21 39.03 -18.82
CA ARG A 1151 23.71 40.36 -19.19
C ARG A 1151 23.84 41.39 -18.06
N GLY A 1152 24.32 40.99 -16.88
CA GLY A 1152 24.33 41.84 -15.68
C GLY A 1152 22.94 42.36 -15.30
N GLN A 1153 21.90 41.53 -15.46
CA GLN A 1153 20.50 41.90 -15.28
C GLN A 1153 19.86 41.10 -14.14
N LEU A 1154 19.05 41.77 -13.33
CA LEU A 1154 18.19 41.16 -12.33
C LEU A 1154 16.75 41.58 -12.63
N TRP A 1155 15.86 40.60 -12.78
CA TRP A 1155 14.44 40.81 -13.03
C TRP A 1155 13.65 40.49 -11.78
N THR A 1156 12.69 41.32 -11.41
CA THR A 1156 11.93 41.16 -10.16
C THR A 1156 10.45 41.43 -10.40
N GLY A 1157 9.60 40.55 -9.86
CA GLY A 1157 8.15 40.71 -9.85
C GLY A 1157 7.62 41.00 -8.44
N CYS A 1158 6.52 41.73 -8.38
CA CYS A 1158 5.83 42.08 -7.14
C CYS A 1158 4.46 41.39 -7.06
N ALA A 1159 4.05 40.95 -5.88
CA ALA A 1159 2.81 40.20 -5.67
C ALA A 1159 1.54 41.01 -6.00
N ASP A 1160 1.55 42.31 -5.71
CA ASP A 1160 0.37 43.21 -5.79
C ASP A 1160 0.57 44.35 -6.80
N SER A 1161 1.51 44.19 -7.73
CA SER A 1161 1.74 45.15 -8.81
C SER A 1161 1.87 44.43 -10.15
N GLY A 1162 1.19 44.94 -11.17
CA GLY A 1162 1.29 44.49 -12.55
C GLY A 1162 2.51 45.04 -13.29
N GLU A 1163 3.66 45.17 -12.61
CA GLU A 1163 4.91 45.67 -13.19
C GLU A 1163 6.08 44.73 -12.87
N LEU A 1164 6.99 44.57 -13.84
CA LEU A 1164 8.32 44.00 -13.60
C LEU A 1164 9.35 45.12 -13.48
N CYS A 1165 10.26 44.98 -12.53
CA CYS A 1165 11.42 45.85 -12.41
C CYS A 1165 12.67 45.12 -12.91
N LEU A 1166 13.37 45.76 -13.84
CA LEU A 1166 14.69 45.35 -14.31
C LEU A 1166 15.75 46.19 -13.62
N TRP A 1167 16.75 45.54 -13.05
CA TRP A 1167 17.88 46.16 -12.37
C TRP A 1167 19.17 45.75 -13.06
N HIS A 1168 20.09 46.70 -13.23
CA HIS A 1168 21.44 46.38 -13.65
C HIS A 1168 22.34 46.11 -12.45
N THR A 1169 23.25 45.15 -12.56
CA THR A 1169 24.20 44.79 -11.49
C THR A 1169 25.09 45.93 -11.02
N ASN A 1170 25.14 47.05 -11.75
CA ASN A 1170 25.97 48.20 -11.41
C ASN A 1170 25.17 49.31 -10.69
N ASN A 1171 23.83 49.23 -10.64
CA ASN A 1171 22.97 50.24 -10.01
C ASN A 1171 21.88 49.60 -9.14
N HIS A 1172 21.97 49.83 -7.82
CA HIS A 1172 21.13 49.17 -6.81
C HIS A 1172 20.09 50.07 -6.17
N ARG A 1173 20.06 51.37 -6.52
CA ARG A 1173 19.17 52.34 -5.86
C ARG A 1173 17.83 52.51 -6.59
N HIS A 1174 17.82 52.37 -7.92
CA HIS A 1174 16.62 52.52 -8.72
C HIS A 1174 16.57 51.44 -9.82
N PRO A 1175 15.37 50.93 -10.15
CA PRO A 1175 15.22 50.01 -11.28
C PRO A 1175 15.59 50.74 -12.56
N SER A 1176 16.41 50.11 -13.40
CA SER A 1176 16.81 50.67 -14.70
C SER A 1176 15.66 50.76 -15.69
N LYS A 1177 14.66 49.86 -15.58
CA LYS A 1177 13.46 49.85 -16.42
C LYS A 1177 12.31 49.25 -15.63
N ARG A 1178 11.12 49.84 -15.76
CA ARG A 1178 9.86 49.25 -15.30
C ARG A 1178 9.04 48.85 -16.50
N ILE A 1179 8.50 47.65 -16.47
CA ILE A 1179 7.78 47.06 -17.59
C ILE A 1179 6.37 46.76 -17.12
N SER A 1180 5.39 47.49 -17.66
CA SER A 1180 3.98 47.26 -17.36
C SER A 1180 3.50 45.97 -18.01
N LEU A 1181 2.85 45.13 -17.22
CA LEU A 1181 2.29 43.85 -17.65
C LEU A 1181 0.78 44.01 -17.91
N PRO A 1182 0.34 43.91 -19.18
CA PRO A 1182 -1.06 44.12 -19.55
C PRO A 1182 -1.98 43.12 -18.84
N GLY A 1183 -3.14 43.59 -18.37
CA GLY A 1183 -4.19 42.76 -17.77
C GLY A 1183 -3.86 42.11 -16.42
N SER A 1184 -2.67 42.35 -15.87
CA SER A 1184 -2.24 41.77 -14.59
C SER A 1184 -2.48 42.70 -13.41
N SER A 1185 -2.78 42.11 -12.25
CA SER A 1185 -2.84 42.79 -10.95
C SER A 1185 -1.62 42.45 -10.08
N GLY A 1186 -0.78 41.49 -10.49
CA GLY A 1186 0.28 40.95 -9.66
C GLY A 1186 1.03 39.80 -10.31
N VAL A 1187 2.31 39.66 -9.98
CA VAL A 1187 3.18 38.56 -10.44
C VAL A 1187 3.27 37.50 -9.35
N THR A 1188 3.00 36.24 -9.68
CA THR A 1188 3.06 35.13 -8.72
C THR A 1188 4.36 34.35 -8.82
N CYS A 1189 4.86 34.12 -10.04
CA CYS A 1189 6.07 33.33 -10.28
C CYS A 1189 6.73 33.72 -11.60
N MET A 1190 8.03 33.46 -11.72
CA MET A 1190 8.83 33.75 -12.91
C MET A 1190 9.87 32.64 -13.14
N ILE A 1191 10.09 32.26 -14.40
CA ILE A 1191 11.20 31.37 -14.80
C ILE A 1191 11.90 31.88 -16.05
N ARG A 1192 13.20 31.57 -16.18
CA ARG A 1192 13.97 31.79 -17.42
C ARG A 1192 13.99 30.50 -18.23
N VAL A 1193 13.69 30.59 -19.52
CA VAL A 1193 13.79 29.48 -20.46
C VAL A 1193 14.41 30.00 -21.75
N LYS A 1194 15.58 29.48 -22.11
CA LYS A 1194 16.43 30.04 -23.18
C LYS A 1194 16.66 31.56 -22.94
N ASP A 1195 16.38 32.40 -23.93
CA ASP A 1195 16.45 33.87 -23.84
C ASP A 1195 15.11 34.55 -23.50
N GLN A 1196 14.10 33.78 -23.10
CA GLN A 1196 12.78 34.29 -22.72
C GLN A 1196 12.57 34.24 -21.20
N ILE A 1197 11.81 35.20 -20.69
CA ILE A 1197 11.34 35.20 -19.30
C ILE A 1197 9.83 34.94 -19.29
N TRP A 1198 9.44 33.85 -18.65
CA TRP A 1198 8.05 33.44 -18.52
C TRP A 1198 7.52 33.88 -17.16
N VAL A 1199 6.38 34.58 -17.17
CA VAL A 1199 5.81 35.26 -16.00
C VAL A 1199 4.40 34.75 -15.77
N GLY A 1200 4.15 34.18 -14.60
CA GLY A 1200 2.81 33.81 -14.14
C GLY A 1200 2.17 34.98 -13.41
N CYS A 1201 0.97 35.36 -13.84
CA CYS A 1201 0.28 36.53 -13.33
C CYS A 1201 -1.09 36.18 -12.74
N ARG A 1202 -1.55 37.04 -11.81
CA ARG A 1202 -2.95 37.14 -11.41
C ARG A 1202 -3.64 38.18 -12.30
N GLY A 1203 -4.75 37.82 -12.93
CA GLY A 1203 -5.52 38.74 -13.77
C GLY A 1203 -6.35 39.72 -12.93
N GLN A 1204 -6.68 40.86 -13.55
CA GLN A 1204 -7.54 41.88 -12.95
C GLN A 1204 -8.98 41.35 -12.76
N SER A 1205 -9.60 41.72 -11.64
CA SER A 1205 -11.00 41.39 -11.34
C SER A 1205 -11.93 42.03 -12.37
N GLY A 1206 -12.59 41.23 -13.20
CA GLY A 1206 -13.68 41.71 -14.08
C GLY A 1206 -14.93 42.16 -13.30
N ILE A 1207 -15.90 42.76 -14.00
CA ILE A 1207 -17.23 43.08 -13.46
C ILE A 1207 -17.93 41.75 -13.13
N GLY A 1208 -17.84 41.34 -11.86
CA GLY A 1208 -18.22 40.00 -11.39
C GLY A 1208 -17.26 39.37 -10.38
N GLY A 1209 -16.11 40.00 -10.09
CA GLY A 1209 -15.17 39.56 -9.05
C GLY A 1209 -14.29 38.36 -9.43
N GLN A 1210 -14.31 37.94 -10.70
CA GLN A 1210 -13.53 36.80 -11.19
C GLN A 1210 -12.16 37.27 -11.72
N CYS A 1211 -11.08 36.62 -11.26
CA CYS A 1211 -9.72 36.81 -11.75
C CYS A 1211 -9.30 35.61 -12.61
N ASP A 1212 -8.87 35.86 -13.84
CA ASP A 1212 -8.30 34.85 -14.75
C ASP A 1212 -6.78 34.79 -14.64
N GLY A 1213 -6.17 33.64 -14.92
CA GLY A 1213 -4.71 33.47 -14.90
C GLY A 1213 -4.10 33.69 -16.28
N GLN A 1214 -3.05 34.52 -16.34
CA GLN A 1214 -2.33 34.78 -17.59
C GLN A 1214 -0.86 34.43 -17.43
N VAL A 1215 -0.28 33.86 -18.49
CA VAL A 1215 1.16 33.67 -18.64
C VAL A 1215 1.66 34.67 -19.68
N LEU A 1216 2.68 35.45 -19.33
CA LEU A 1216 3.29 36.44 -20.21
C LEU A 1216 4.71 35.97 -20.56
N VAL A 1217 5.05 36.01 -21.84
CA VAL A 1217 6.39 35.68 -22.33
C VAL A 1217 7.08 36.99 -22.69
N MET A 1218 8.17 37.29 -21.99
CA MET A 1218 8.99 38.47 -22.20
C MET A 1218 10.20 38.11 -23.05
N ASP A 1219 10.53 38.98 -24.00
CA ASP A 1219 11.80 38.88 -24.72
C ASP A 1219 12.93 39.45 -23.86
N GLY A 1220 13.99 38.67 -23.65
CA GLY A 1220 15.11 39.05 -22.80
C GLY A 1220 15.96 40.19 -23.37
N GLU A 1221 15.89 40.48 -24.67
CA GLU A 1221 16.68 41.53 -25.34
C GLU A 1221 15.92 42.85 -25.46
N SER A 1222 14.70 42.83 -26.00
CA SER A 1222 13.87 44.01 -26.19
C SER A 1222 13.19 44.50 -24.90
N HIS A 1223 13.06 43.61 -23.91
CA HIS A 1223 12.30 43.79 -22.67
C HIS A 1223 10.83 44.16 -22.92
N THR A 1224 10.22 43.60 -23.96
CA THR A 1224 8.80 43.76 -24.28
C THR A 1224 8.04 42.44 -24.11
N VAL A 1225 6.73 42.52 -23.90
CA VAL A 1225 5.85 41.34 -23.92
C VAL A 1225 5.81 40.80 -25.34
N ALA A 1226 6.32 39.58 -25.56
CA ALA A 1226 6.34 38.91 -26.84
C ALA A 1226 5.06 38.09 -27.09
N LYS A 1227 4.56 37.39 -26.05
CA LYS A 1227 3.34 36.58 -26.14
C LYS A 1227 2.47 36.78 -24.88
N GLU A 1228 1.17 36.91 -25.10
CA GLU A 1228 0.14 36.88 -24.07
C GLU A 1228 -0.62 35.54 -24.15
N LEU A 1229 -0.53 34.74 -23.09
CA LEU A 1229 -1.03 33.36 -23.07
C LEU A 1229 -2.12 33.19 -22.01
N GLN A 1230 -3.34 32.86 -22.44
CA GLN A 1230 -4.53 32.76 -21.57
C GLN A 1230 -5.15 31.36 -21.66
N ALA A 1231 -4.77 30.47 -20.75
CA ALA A 1231 -5.31 29.10 -20.69
C ALA A 1231 -5.90 28.69 -19.33
N HIS A 1232 -5.79 29.54 -18.31
CA HIS A 1232 -6.24 29.24 -16.95
C HIS A 1232 -7.36 30.20 -16.53
N SER A 1233 -8.46 29.65 -16.01
CA SER A 1233 -9.60 30.41 -15.47
C SER A 1233 -9.43 30.80 -13.99
N ASP A 1234 -8.21 30.64 -13.48
CA ASP A 1234 -7.81 31.00 -12.12
C ASP A 1234 -6.33 31.41 -12.09
N SER A 1235 -5.91 32.07 -11.02
CA SER A 1235 -4.54 32.57 -10.85
C SER A 1235 -3.47 31.48 -11.03
N ILE A 1236 -2.37 31.84 -11.70
CA ILE A 1236 -1.20 30.96 -11.84
C ILE A 1236 -0.47 30.89 -10.51
N GLN A 1237 -0.13 29.69 -10.08
CA GLN A 1237 0.55 29.45 -8.80
C GLN A 1237 2.02 29.07 -9.00
N THR A 1238 2.35 28.35 -10.07
CA THR A 1238 3.70 27.81 -10.29
C THR A 1238 4.02 27.63 -11.76
N LEU A 1239 5.32 27.69 -12.08
CA LEU A 1239 5.88 27.47 -13.41
C LEU A 1239 7.07 26.49 -13.31
N CYS A 1240 7.23 25.63 -14.33
CA CYS A 1240 8.35 24.68 -14.42
C CYS A 1240 8.83 24.52 -15.86
N SER A 1241 10.15 24.46 -16.08
CA SER A 1241 10.74 24.13 -17.39
C SER A 1241 10.97 22.62 -17.51
N ALA A 1242 10.64 22.05 -18.66
CA ALA A 1242 10.97 20.68 -19.02
C ALA A 1242 11.94 20.69 -20.22
N GLU A 1243 13.23 20.54 -19.92
CA GLU A 1243 14.35 20.50 -20.89
C GLU A 1243 14.38 21.69 -21.85
N ASP A 1244 13.87 22.85 -21.44
CA ASP A 1244 13.72 24.06 -22.25
C ASP A 1244 12.93 23.85 -23.56
N ARG A 1245 12.25 22.72 -23.68
CA ARG A 1245 11.34 22.39 -24.80
C ARG A 1245 9.91 22.77 -24.47
N TYR A 1246 9.53 22.60 -23.20
CA TYR A 1246 8.21 22.92 -22.71
C TYR A 1246 8.26 23.75 -21.43
N VAL A 1247 7.28 24.62 -21.27
CA VAL A 1247 6.95 25.28 -19.99
C VAL A 1247 5.65 24.70 -19.48
N LEU A 1248 5.58 24.45 -18.18
CA LEU A 1248 4.41 23.94 -17.49
C LEU A 1248 3.90 25.03 -16.54
N SER A 1249 2.60 25.34 -16.57
CA SER A 1249 1.98 26.26 -15.61
C SER A 1249 0.88 25.57 -14.81
N GLY A 1250 0.89 25.74 -13.48
CA GLY A 1250 -0.14 25.22 -12.57
C GLY A 1250 -1.04 26.33 -12.04
N SER A 1251 -2.33 26.06 -11.92
CA SER A 1251 -3.34 27.03 -11.44
C SER A 1251 -3.86 26.77 -10.03
N ALA A 1252 -4.52 27.78 -9.47
CA ALA A 1252 -5.28 27.68 -8.23
C ALA A 1252 -6.55 26.83 -8.34
N ARG A 1253 -7.16 26.52 -7.18
CA ARG A 1253 -8.24 25.54 -6.98
C ARG A 1253 -9.40 25.60 -7.98
N ARG A 1254 -9.76 26.78 -8.50
CA ARG A 1254 -10.94 26.90 -9.38
C ARG A 1254 -10.72 26.26 -10.76
N ASP A 1255 -9.49 26.33 -11.29
CA ASP A 1255 -9.10 25.60 -12.51
C ASP A 1255 -8.41 24.28 -12.14
N GLY A 1256 -7.42 24.32 -11.22
CA GLY A 1256 -6.72 23.15 -10.72
C GLY A 1256 -6.00 22.31 -11.78
N LYS A 1257 -5.74 22.87 -12.97
CA LYS A 1257 -5.13 22.20 -14.13
C LYS A 1257 -3.68 22.64 -14.33
N ILE A 1258 -2.97 21.87 -15.14
CA ILE A 1258 -1.63 22.19 -15.63
C ILE A 1258 -1.72 22.43 -17.14
N ALA A 1259 -1.19 23.55 -17.63
CA ALA A 1259 -1.07 23.83 -19.06
C ALA A 1259 0.38 23.63 -19.53
N ILE A 1260 0.54 23.02 -20.70
CA ILE A 1260 1.83 22.64 -21.27
C ILE A 1260 2.08 23.46 -22.53
N TRP A 1261 3.06 24.34 -22.45
CA TRP A 1261 3.40 25.34 -23.46
C TRP A 1261 4.63 24.92 -24.24
N LYS A 1262 4.61 25.08 -25.56
CA LYS A 1262 5.81 24.98 -26.40
C LYS A 1262 6.61 26.28 -26.27
N VAL A 1263 7.93 26.16 -26.18
CA VAL A 1263 8.82 27.32 -26.05
C VAL A 1263 9.04 28.03 -27.39
N GLU A 1264 9.01 27.28 -28.49
CA GLU A 1264 9.23 27.79 -29.86
C GLU A 1264 8.11 28.75 -30.34
#